data_AF-A0A7V5FTB1-F1
#
_entry.id   AF-A0A7V5FTB1-F1
#
_cell.length_a   1.000
_cell.length_b   1.000
_cell.length_c   1.000
_cell.angle_alpha   90.00
_cell.angle_beta   90.00
_cell.angle_gamma   90.00
#
_symmetry.space_group_name_H-M   'P 1'
#
loop_
_entity.id
_entity.type
_entity.pdbx_description
1 polymer ?
#
loop_
_entity_poly.entity_id
_entity_poly.type
_entity_poly.pdbx_seq_one_letter_code
_entity_poly.pdbx_strand_id
1 'polypeptide(L)'
;MQLTSQFRHISQGVSPALLLLLFLLSMLLPTSTLAAEQNTAFLPLRINASDRLNLQQQADQALKKELQTKNFTLLPRREAEALVDYSGAWPPPAKTLRRIADKTGYDYVAVGSLTKVGKGMEIDVTVFDVLNPGTPEGVFQETSLTGAMDTLTRDAVKDILSYSNRNFIISSIAPAGNKRIDSGAILRKITTKPGDFYDAAALRQDLKSVFSMGYFDDVAIDVTDSPTGKTVTFVVKEKPLIKTVNFSGSDAISEDDVREAANIAPNTIVNPNKINNAVQRIKGLYKSKGYFNTKVAANLSYPTKDTADVQFKIQEGKKISIKGISFQGNSAYDDGDLEDVIQTGTWNWLSWLTESGVLKMDVLQQDAGRLAAFYHNNGFIEAKVGEPQVEEKNDALYITFPVEEGPRYRVGTVDIEGDLIEDKAKLISMLTIRKEKFLNRKVLRDDTLKLTDLYAEHGYAFAEINPKVNKSKVGKRVDITLNIDKGSLVYFNRVEIRGNTRTRDNVIRRDLTVKEGGLFDSKAIRTSTRKLQRLDFFEDATVTPQPTMDEDKMNVIVEVKEKSTGQFSVGAGYSSSESVLFMGEISENNLLGTGNRLSLSVNLSGITTRFNLSYTNPRFLDSNVSAGIDLFNWRRDYDDYTKDSVGGGLRFGHPFFEKWYIYYGYSLDNTTLSNVAANASQIIKDSEDINLTSAVHVRFLRDTLNRRFVPDSGSRNSFIVRHAGGWLGGDADFTKLEGSSSWYFPMFWKSIFHIKGAIGQVFASDKKKLPVYERFYLGGMNSIRGFSSTSISPVDPVTNEKIGGDKMWYTNIAVQFPLVEEAGLHGEVFTDLGNVYGVDDNWDFGDFKKTAGVGFMWMSPMGPIRLAWGYNLDKQDGEDSSNWDFTMGGSF
;
A
#
# COMPACT_ATOMS: atom_id res chain seq x y z
N MET A 1 60.61 -9.33 -12.59
CA MET A 1 62.07 -9.46 -12.46
C MET A 1 62.33 -10.68 -11.57
N GLN A 2 62.94 -11.72 -12.17
CA GLN A 2 63.50 -12.99 -11.62
C GLN A 2 62.55 -13.95 -10.86
N LEU A 3 62.09 -15.09 -11.45
CA LEU A 3 62.75 -16.40 -11.75
C LEU A 3 63.17 -17.12 -10.44
N THR A 4 62.76 -18.37 -10.12
CA THR A 4 62.92 -19.64 -10.88
C THR A 4 62.08 -20.81 -10.31
N SER A 5 61.34 -21.49 -11.20
CA SER A 5 61.20 -22.94 -11.45
C SER A 5 61.47 -24.02 -10.37
N GLN A 6 60.50 -24.92 -10.18
CA GLN A 6 60.69 -26.40 -10.19
C GLN A 6 59.36 -27.12 -10.53
N PHE A 7 59.42 -27.99 -11.56
CA PHE A 7 58.81 -29.34 -11.72
C PHE A 7 57.40 -29.67 -11.15
N ARG A 8 56.55 -30.55 -11.68
CA ARG A 8 56.27 -31.28 -12.95
C ARG A 8 55.11 -32.25 -12.58
N HIS A 9 54.18 -32.53 -13.50
CA HIS A 9 53.13 -33.60 -13.47
C HIS A 9 51.98 -33.44 -12.44
N ILE A 10 50.68 -33.64 -12.75
CA ILE A 10 50.02 -34.56 -13.69
C ILE A 10 48.87 -33.83 -14.41
N SER A 11 49.05 -33.60 -15.71
CA SER A 11 47.97 -33.50 -16.69
C SER A 11 48.10 -34.73 -17.57
N GLN A 12 47.11 -35.62 -17.57
CA GLN A 12 46.76 -36.55 -18.65
C GLN A 12 45.74 -37.55 -18.10
N GLY A 13 44.64 -37.76 -18.82
CA GLY A 13 43.80 -38.92 -18.53
C GLY A 13 42.34 -38.91 -18.97
N VAL A 14 41.88 -38.06 -19.89
CA VAL A 14 40.63 -38.35 -20.62
C VAL A 14 40.82 -37.92 -22.08
N SER A 15 41.13 -38.90 -22.94
CA SER A 15 41.23 -38.71 -24.39
C SER A 15 39.86 -38.25 -24.95
N PRO A 16 39.79 -37.44 -26.03
CA PRO A 16 38.56 -37.22 -26.79
C PRO A 16 37.94 -38.55 -27.24
N ALA A 17 38.79 -39.58 -27.42
CA ALA A 17 38.34 -40.95 -27.65
C ALA A 17 37.58 -41.55 -26.47
N LEU A 18 37.85 -41.17 -25.21
CA LEU A 18 37.13 -41.64 -24.02
C LEU A 18 35.79 -40.92 -23.82
N LEU A 19 35.69 -39.66 -24.21
CA LEU A 19 34.42 -38.92 -24.27
C LEU A 19 33.53 -39.43 -25.42
N LEU A 20 34.12 -39.76 -26.57
CA LEU A 20 33.43 -40.45 -27.65
C LEU A 20 33.08 -41.91 -27.25
N LEU A 21 33.94 -42.60 -26.50
CA LEU A 21 33.67 -43.95 -25.97
C LEU A 21 32.58 -43.92 -24.89
N LEU A 22 32.51 -42.89 -24.04
CA LEU A 22 31.46 -42.71 -23.04
C LEU A 22 30.12 -42.29 -23.69
N PHE A 23 30.17 -41.51 -24.77
CA PHE A 23 28.99 -41.16 -25.57
C PHE A 23 28.50 -42.37 -26.39
N LEU A 24 29.41 -43.17 -26.96
CA LEU A 24 29.10 -44.44 -27.64
C LEU A 24 28.71 -45.55 -26.65
N LEU A 25 29.26 -45.62 -25.43
CA LEU A 25 28.80 -46.53 -24.37
C LEU A 25 27.42 -46.13 -23.84
N SER A 26 27.10 -44.83 -23.79
CA SER A 26 25.76 -44.37 -23.42
C SER A 26 24.71 -44.66 -24.51
N MET A 27 25.14 -44.88 -25.75
CA MET A 27 24.30 -45.36 -26.85
C MET A 27 24.28 -46.90 -27.01
N LEU A 28 25.17 -47.62 -26.30
CA LEU A 28 25.30 -49.08 -26.37
C LEU A 28 24.91 -49.81 -25.08
N LEU A 29 24.49 -49.11 -24.03
CA LEU A 29 23.73 -49.74 -22.96
C LEU A 29 22.29 -49.86 -23.47
N PRO A 30 21.76 -51.07 -23.73
CA PRO A 30 20.33 -51.21 -23.86
C PRO A 30 19.74 -50.64 -22.58
N THR A 31 18.92 -49.59 -22.68
CA THR A 31 17.89 -49.37 -21.68
C THR A 31 16.98 -50.58 -21.81
N SER A 32 17.37 -51.70 -21.20
CA SER A 32 16.41 -52.66 -20.75
C SER A 32 15.60 -51.91 -19.70
N THR A 33 14.55 -51.23 -20.15
CA THR A 33 13.31 -51.25 -19.38
C THR A 33 13.18 -52.70 -18.95
N LEU A 34 13.32 -52.96 -17.65
CA LEU A 34 12.85 -54.21 -17.07
C LEU A 34 11.36 -54.24 -17.39
N ALA A 35 11.01 -54.70 -18.59
CA ALA A 35 9.66 -55.02 -18.95
C ALA A 35 9.25 -56.09 -17.95
N ALA A 36 8.16 -55.86 -17.22
CA ALA A 36 7.62 -56.85 -16.32
C ALA A 36 7.51 -58.16 -17.10
N GLU A 37 8.27 -59.17 -16.69
CA GLU A 37 8.23 -60.46 -17.36
C GLU A 37 6.88 -61.07 -17.01
N GLN A 38 5.99 -61.12 -18.00
CA GLN A 38 4.63 -61.60 -17.79
C GLN A 38 4.69 -63.03 -17.23
N ASN A 39 4.14 -63.22 -16.02
CA ASN A 39 4.07 -64.52 -15.34
C ASN A 39 2.65 -65.08 -15.29
N THR A 40 1.70 -64.40 -15.95
CA THR A 40 0.27 -64.72 -15.93
C THR A 40 -0.26 -64.87 -17.36
N ALA A 41 -0.88 -66.01 -17.66
CA ALA A 41 -1.63 -66.23 -18.88
C ALA A 41 -3.00 -65.53 -18.75
N PHE A 42 -3.17 -64.39 -19.41
CA PHE A 42 -4.47 -63.72 -19.51
C PHE A 42 -5.29 -64.33 -20.64
N LEU A 43 -6.43 -64.93 -20.32
CA LEU A 43 -7.35 -65.44 -21.32
C LEU A 43 -8.42 -64.40 -21.70
N PRO A 44 -8.84 -64.38 -22.97
CA PRO A 44 -10.06 -63.70 -23.37
C PRO A 44 -11.25 -64.13 -22.52
N LEU A 45 -12.15 -63.21 -22.21
CA LEU A 45 -13.29 -63.48 -21.34
C LEU A 45 -14.33 -64.39 -22.02
N ARG A 46 -14.97 -65.26 -21.24
CA ARG A 46 -16.20 -65.98 -21.65
C ARG A 46 -17.36 -64.98 -21.68
N ILE A 47 -18.03 -64.85 -22.82
CA ILE A 47 -19.13 -63.88 -22.97
C ILE A 47 -20.48 -64.57 -22.73
N ASN A 48 -21.22 -64.11 -21.72
CA ASN A 48 -22.58 -64.54 -21.39
C ASN A 48 -23.56 -63.40 -21.71
N ALA A 49 -23.94 -63.28 -23.00
CA ALA A 49 -24.83 -62.22 -23.48
C ALA A 49 -25.58 -62.65 -24.76
N SER A 50 -26.71 -61.98 -25.05
CA SER A 50 -27.52 -62.21 -26.25
C SER A 50 -26.79 -61.80 -27.55
N ASP A 51 -25.99 -60.73 -27.52
CA ASP A 51 -25.17 -60.22 -28.64
C ASP A 51 -23.69 -60.62 -28.46
N ARG A 52 -23.44 -61.94 -28.51
CA ARG A 52 -22.15 -62.54 -28.12
C ARG A 52 -20.97 -62.05 -28.96
N LEU A 53 -21.11 -61.99 -30.28
CA LEU A 53 -19.99 -61.73 -31.22
C LEU A 53 -19.43 -60.31 -31.11
N ASN A 54 -20.30 -59.30 -30.98
CA ASN A 54 -19.87 -57.90 -30.90
C ASN A 54 -19.21 -57.60 -29.53
N LEU A 55 -19.82 -58.07 -28.44
CA LEU A 55 -19.26 -57.93 -27.09
C LEU A 55 -17.93 -58.65 -26.93
N GLN A 56 -17.75 -59.79 -27.61
CA GLN A 56 -16.50 -60.52 -27.63
C GLN A 56 -15.33 -59.69 -28.17
N GLN A 57 -15.52 -59.04 -29.32
CA GLN A 57 -14.48 -58.20 -29.92
C GLN A 57 -14.17 -56.97 -29.07
N GLN A 58 -15.19 -56.34 -28.50
CA GLN A 58 -15.03 -55.18 -27.62
C GLN A 58 -14.27 -55.53 -26.33
N ALA A 59 -14.64 -56.64 -25.68
CA ALA A 59 -13.98 -57.10 -24.46
C ALA A 59 -12.51 -57.46 -24.70
N ASP A 60 -12.20 -58.15 -25.81
CA ASP A 60 -10.83 -58.50 -26.17
C ASP A 60 -9.96 -57.26 -26.44
N GLN A 61 -10.51 -56.27 -27.15
CA GLN A 61 -9.81 -55.02 -27.43
C GLN A 61 -9.56 -54.22 -26.16
N ALA A 62 -10.54 -54.08 -25.28
CA ALA A 62 -10.41 -53.36 -24.02
C ALA A 62 -9.39 -54.03 -23.10
N LEU A 63 -9.46 -55.36 -22.94
CA LEU A 63 -8.53 -56.13 -22.11
C LEU A 63 -7.11 -56.10 -22.68
N LYS A 64 -6.95 -56.24 -24.01
CA LYS A 64 -5.66 -56.14 -24.68
C LYS A 64 -5.05 -54.75 -24.53
N LYS A 65 -5.84 -53.69 -24.74
CA LYS A 65 -5.40 -52.29 -24.61
C LYS A 65 -4.89 -52.03 -23.19
N GLU A 66 -5.64 -52.43 -22.17
CA GLU A 66 -5.23 -52.23 -20.78
C GLU A 66 -3.96 -52.99 -20.44
N LEU A 67 -3.89 -54.29 -20.77
CA LEU A 67 -2.70 -55.11 -20.54
C LEU A 67 -1.47 -54.51 -21.21
N GLN A 68 -1.60 -54.01 -22.45
CA GLN A 68 -0.51 -53.36 -23.16
C GLN A 68 0.01 -52.09 -22.47
N THR A 69 -0.87 -51.28 -21.85
CA THR A 69 -0.40 -50.11 -21.06
C THR A 69 0.47 -50.50 -19.86
N LYS A 70 0.35 -51.74 -19.40
CA LYS A 70 1.11 -52.32 -18.28
C LYS A 70 2.25 -53.25 -18.75
N ASN A 71 2.53 -53.31 -20.06
CA ASN A 71 3.48 -54.22 -20.71
C ASN A 71 3.14 -55.73 -20.61
N PHE A 72 1.86 -56.07 -20.42
CA PHE A 72 1.36 -57.43 -20.47
C PHE A 72 0.64 -57.71 -21.81
N THR A 73 0.50 -58.98 -22.15
CA THR A 73 -0.12 -59.46 -23.40
C THR A 73 -1.30 -60.37 -23.12
N LEU A 74 -2.37 -60.19 -23.91
CA LEU A 74 -3.53 -61.07 -23.89
C LEU A 74 -3.28 -62.27 -24.83
N LEU A 75 -3.60 -63.49 -24.39
CA LEU A 75 -3.52 -64.66 -25.25
C LEU A 75 -4.49 -64.49 -26.43
N PRO A 76 -4.05 -64.58 -27.70
CA PRO A 76 -4.94 -64.40 -28.84
C PRO A 76 -6.12 -65.35 -28.79
N ARG A 77 -7.34 -64.87 -29.05
CA ARG A 77 -8.55 -65.68 -28.87
C ARG A 77 -8.56 -66.99 -29.63
N ARG A 78 -8.04 -67.01 -30.86
CA ARG A 78 -7.89 -68.24 -31.65
C ARG A 78 -6.98 -69.28 -30.97
N GLU A 79 -5.95 -68.84 -30.26
CA GLU A 79 -5.06 -69.72 -29.52
C GLU A 79 -5.68 -70.18 -28.20
N ALA A 80 -6.42 -69.30 -27.53
CA ALA A 80 -7.16 -69.63 -26.32
C ALA A 80 -8.27 -70.66 -26.58
N GLU A 81 -9.03 -70.51 -27.67
CA GLU A 81 -10.09 -71.45 -28.10
C GLU A 81 -9.54 -72.84 -28.46
N ALA A 82 -8.28 -72.93 -28.88
CA ALA A 82 -7.61 -74.21 -29.11
C ALA A 82 -7.21 -74.93 -27.80
N LEU A 83 -7.19 -74.22 -26.68
CA LEU A 83 -6.77 -74.73 -25.37
C LEU A 83 -7.94 -74.92 -24.40
N VAL A 84 -9.01 -74.14 -24.56
CA VAL A 84 -10.15 -74.08 -23.65
C VAL A 84 -11.45 -74.10 -24.44
N ASP A 85 -12.39 -74.93 -23.99
CA ASP A 85 -13.76 -74.90 -24.49
C ASP A 85 -14.58 -73.82 -23.75
N TYR A 86 -14.74 -72.67 -24.42
CA TYR A 86 -15.54 -71.54 -23.93
C TYR A 86 -17.06 -71.82 -23.85
N SER A 87 -17.54 -72.94 -24.37
CA SER A 87 -18.93 -73.37 -24.28
C SER A 87 -19.20 -74.39 -23.17
N GLY A 88 -18.14 -74.94 -22.57
CA GLY A 88 -18.20 -75.96 -21.52
C GLY A 88 -18.21 -75.42 -20.08
N ALA A 89 -17.70 -76.24 -19.15
CA ALA A 89 -17.56 -75.89 -17.74
C ALA A 89 -16.58 -74.70 -17.56
N TRP A 90 -16.99 -73.71 -16.76
CA TRP A 90 -16.22 -72.49 -16.51
C TRP A 90 -16.26 -72.12 -15.02
N PRO A 91 -15.13 -71.77 -14.38
CA PRO A 91 -13.75 -71.75 -14.91
C PRO A 91 -13.29 -73.11 -15.47
N PRO A 92 -12.31 -73.15 -16.39
CA PRO A 92 -11.83 -74.40 -16.96
C PRO A 92 -11.32 -75.35 -15.85
N PRO A 93 -11.50 -76.68 -16.00
CA PRO A 93 -11.01 -77.64 -15.01
C PRO A 93 -9.50 -77.54 -14.80
N ALA A 94 -8.99 -77.89 -13.61
CA ALA A 94 -7.57 -77.79 -13.25
C ALA A 94 -6.60 -78.41 -14.28
N LYS A 95 -7.01 -79.53 -14.92
CA LYS A 95 -6.24 -80.19 -15.99
C LYS A 95 -6.06 -79.30 -17.23
N THR A 96 -7.05 -78.47 -17.53
CA THR A 96 -7.02 -77.51 -18.64
C THR A 96 -6.19 -76.29 -18.28
N LEU A 97 -6.33 -75.76 -17.06
CA LEU A 97 -5.50 -74.64 -16.56
C LEU A 97 -4.01 -74.99 -16.60
N ARG A 98 -3.63 -76.20 -16.18
CA ARG A 98 -2.24 -76.68 -16.26
C ARG A 98 -1.72 -76.76 -17.69
N ARG A 99 -2.55 -77.19 -18.65
CA ARG A 99 -2.18 -77.23 -20.08
C ARG A 99 -1.91 -75.84 -20.66
N ILE A 100 -2.69 -74.83 -20.25
CA ILE A 100 -2.48 -73.44 -20.67
C ILE A 100 -1.13 -72.96 -20.15
N ALA A 101 -0.85 -73.20 -18.87
CA ALA A 101 0.41 -72.85 -18.23
C ALA A 101 1.60 -73.55 -18.91
N ASP A 102 1.53 -74.86 -19.13
CA ASP A 102 2.57 -75.64 -19.82
C ASP A 102 2.87 -75.11 -21.22
N LYS A 103 1.84 -74.60 -21.94
CA LYS A 103 2.00 -74.06 -23.29
C LYS A 103 2.49 -72.62 -23.32
N THR A 104 2.08 -71.81 -22.35
CA THR A 104 2.43 -70.38 -22.28
C THR A 104 3.72 -70.12 -21.50
N GLY A 105 4.14 -71.06 -20.65
CA GLY A 105 5.28 -70.93 -19.74
C GLY A 105 5.01 -70.07 -18.51
N TYR A 106 3.74 -69.75 -18.22
CA TYR A 106 3.35 -68.83 -17.15
C TYR A 106 2.85 -69.57 -15.89
N ASP A 107 3.21 -69.05 -14.72
CA ASP A 107 2.92 -69.65 -13.40
C ASP A 107 1.47 -69.45 -12.96
N TYR A 108 0.82 -68.41 -13.47
CA TYR A 108 -0.58 -68.08 -13.19
C TYR A 108 -1.45 -68.13 -14.44
N VAL A 109 -2.73 -68.45 -14.28
CA VAL A 109 -3.73 -68.37 -15.36
C VAL A 109 -4.92 -67.55 -14.89
N ALA A 110 -5.17 -66.43 -15.56
CA ALA A 110 -6.32 -65.57 -15.31
C ALA A 110 -7.44 -65.89 -16.29
N VAL A 111 -8.59 -66.35 -15.76
CA VAL A 111 -9.78 -66.71 -16.55
C VAL A 111 -10.98 -65.98 -16.00
N GLY A 112 -11.82 -65.43 -16.87
CA GLY A 112 -12.98 -64.69 -16.43
C GLY A 112 -14.14 -64.75 -17.40
N SER A 113 -15.31 -64.30 -16.95
CA SER A 113 -16.50 -64.14 -17.77
C SER A 113 -17.03 -62.73 -17.71
N LEU A 114 -17.51 -62.24 -18.86
CA LEU A 114 -18.30 -61.02 -18.97
C LEU A 114 -19.77 -61.42 -19.12
N THR A 115 -20.61 -60.98 -18.20
CA THR A 115 -22.06 -61.17 -18.26
C THR A 115 -22.74 -59.83 -18.54
N LYS A 116 -23.68 -59.80 -19.50
CA LYS A 116 -24.48 -58.60 -19.80
C LYS A 116 -25.96 -58.89 -19.64
N VAL A 117 -26.61 -58.19 -18.71
CA VAL A 117 -28.05 -58.27 -18.45
C VAL A 117 -28.66 -56.88 -18.58
N GLY A 118 -29.57 -56.71 -19.53
CA GLY A 118 -30.16 -55.39 -19.83
C GLY A 118 -29.10 -54.35 -20.22
N LYS A 119 -29.00 -53.27 -19.44
CA LYS A 119 -28.00 -52.21 -19.62
C LYS A 119 -26.74 -52.38 -18.75
N GLY A 120 -26.73 -53.33 -17.82
CA GLY A 120 -25.61 -53.61 -16.91
C GLY A 120 -24.60 -54.61 -17.50
N MET A 121 -23.33 -54.47 -17.09
CA MET A 121 -22.25 -55.38 -17.44
C MET A 121 -21.44 -55.73 -16.20
N GLU A 122 -21.03 -56.99 -16.10
CA GLU A 122 -20.30 -57.54 -14.98
C GLU A 122 -19.11 -58.36 -15.49
N ILE A 123 -17.94 -58.18 -14.88
CA ILE A 123 -16.75 -59.00 -15.13
C ILE A 123 -16.38 -59.74 -13.85
N ASP A 124 -16.39 -61.06 -13.92
CA ASP A 124 -15.87 -61.94 -12.88
C ASP A 124 -14.59 -62.59 -13.40
N VAL A 125 -13.46 -62.37 -12.73
CA VAL A 125 -12.17 -62.98 -13.09
C VAL A 125 -11.60 -63.73 -11.90
N THR A 126 -11.15 -64.95 -12.14
CA THR A 126 -10.44 -65.76 -11.17
C THR A 126 -9.01 -66.00 -11.64
N VAL A 127 -8.06 -65.83 -10.72
CA VAL A 127 -6.64 -66.10 -10.98
C VAL A 127 -6.24 -67.39 -10.30
N PHE A 128 -5.66 -68.31 -11.07
CA PHE A 128 -5.21 -69.62 -10.60
C PHE A 128 -3.69 -69.68 -10.56
N ASP A 129 -3.13 -70.07 -9.42
CA ASP A 129 -1.75 -70.55 -9.31
C ASP A 129 -1.70 -72.01 -9.81
N VAL A 130 -0.87 -72.27 -10.82
CA VAL A 130 -0.82 -73.57 -11.50
C VAL A 130 -0.13 -74.63 -10.63
N LEU A 131 0.74 -74.21 -9.71
CA LEU A 131 1.44 -75.10 -8.79
C LEU A 131 0.54 -75.49 -7.60
N ASN A 132 -0.48 -74.68 -7.28
CA ASN A 132 -1.47 -74.97 -6.24
C ASN A 132 -2.90 -74.55 -6.64
N PRO A 133 -3.56 -75.27 -7.58
CA PRO A 133 -4.85 -74.88 -8.13
C PRO A 133 -6.04 -75.02 -7.18
N GLY A 134 -5.83 -75.52 -5.95
CA GLY A 134 -6.87 -75.73 -4.93
C GLY A 134 -7.28 -74.49 -4.15
N THR A 135 -6.57 -73.37 -4.30
CA THR A 135 -6.84 -72.09 -3.61
C THR A 135 -6.88 -70.92 -4.61
N PRO A 136 -7.86 -70.88 -5.53
CA PRO A 136 -8.00 -69.76 -6.45
C PRO A 136 -8.41 -68.48 -5.70
N GLU A 137 -7.91 -67.32 -6.15
CA GLU A 137 -8.37 -66.02 -5.66
C GLU A 137 -9.33 -65.41 -6.70
N GLY A 138 -10.59 -65.21 -6.28
CA GLY A 138 -11.65 -64.65 -7.13
C GLY A 138 -11.71 -63.14 -6.99
N VAL A 139 -11.78 -62.43 -8.11
CA VAL A 139 -11.92 -60.98 -8.22
C VAL A 139 -13.26 -60.68 -8.88
N PHE A 140 -14.11 -59.94 -8.18
CA PHE A 140 -15.46 -59.58 -8.62
C PHE A 140 -15.58 -58.06 -8.85
N GLN A 141 -15.99 -57.64 -10.06
CA GLN A 141 -16.19 -56.22 -10.42
C GLN A 141 -17.53 -56.01 -11.15
N GLU A 142 -18.41 -55.15 -10.61
CA GLU A 142 -19.75 -54.87 -11.14
C GLU A 142 -19.94 -53.37 -11.46
N THR A 143 -20.63 -53.03 -12.55
CA THR A 143 -21.04 -51.64 -12.81
C THR A 143 -22.39 -51.54 -13.55
N SER A 144 -23.15 -50.48 -13.24
CA SER A 144 -24.50 -50.25 -13.78
C SER A 144 -24.56 -49.26 -14.96
N LEU A 145 -23.41 -48.76 -15.45
CA LEU A 145 -23.33 -47.70 -16.46
C LEU A 145 -23.02 -48.22 -17.87
N THR A 146 -23.78 -47.77 -18.86
CA THR A 146 -23.55 -48.11 -20.28
C THR A 146 -22.30 -47.39 -20.80
N GLY A 147 -21.32 -48.12 -21.34
CA GLY A 147 -20.04 -47.58 -21.80
C GLY A 147 -18.84 -47.79 -20.85
N ALA A 148 -19.02 -48.52 -19.76
CA ALA A 148 -18.00 -48.72 -18.72
C ALA A 148 -17.00 -49.88 -18.98
N MET A 149 -16.87 -50.40 -20.22
CA MET A 149 -15.99 -51.53 -20.53
C MET A 149 -14.53 -51.25 -20.16
N ASP A 150 -13.97 -50.12 -20.61
CA ASP A 150 -12.58 -49.73 -20.34
C ASP A 150 -12.29 -49.59 -18.83
N THR A 151 -13.27 -49.14 -18.04
CA THR A 151 -13.13 -49.00 -16.58
C THR A 151 -13.18 -50.36 -15.88
N LEU A 152 -14.14 -51.21 -16.25
CA LEU A 152 -14.24 -52.57 -15.73
C LEU A 152 -12.99 -53.40 -16.06
N THR A 153 -12.48 -53.33 -17.30
CA THR A 153 -11.26 -54.05 -17.67
C THR A 153 -10.03 -53.50 -16.96
N ARG A 154 -9.93 -52.19 -16.76
CA ARG A 154 -8.85 -51.58 -15.98
C ARG A 154 -8.83 -52.06 -14.54
N ASP A 155 -9.97 -52.04 -13.87
CA ASP A 155 -10.06 -52.40 -12.47
C ASP A 155 -9.86 -53.92 -12.29
N ALA A 156 -10.42 -54.75 -13.19
CA ALA A 156 -10.16 -56.19 -13.21
C ALA A 156 -8.68 -56.55 -13.46
N VAL A 157 -8.02 -55.91 -14.43
CA VAL A 157 -6.58 -56.13 -14.70
C VAL A 157 -5.72 -55.69 -13.51
N LYS A 158 -6.05 -54.55 -12.89
CA LYS A 158 -5.36 -54.06 -11.69
C LYS A 158 -5.40 -55.10 -10.57
N ASP A 159 -6.56 -55.67 -10.29
CA ASP A 159 -6.74 -56.64 -9.22
C ASP A 159 -6.04 -57.98 -9.52
N ILE A 160 -6.14 -58.48 -10.77
CA ILE A 160 -5.42 -59.69 -11.21
C ILE A 160 -3.91 -59.54 -11.03
N LEU A 161 -3.38 -58.39 -11.45
CA LEU A 161 -1.96 -58.07 -11.31
C LEU A 161 -1.57 -57.87 -9.84
N SER A 162 -2.48 -57.38 -9.00
CA SER A 162 -2.20 -57.24 -7.56
C SER A 162 -2.02 -58.57 -6.84
N TYR A 163 -2.64 -59.63 -7.35
CA TYR A 163 -2.46 -60.98 -6.85
C TYR A 163 -1.23 -61.66 -7.46
N SER A 164 -1.14 -61.69 -8.80
CA SER A 164 -0.11 -62.43 -9.54
C SER A 164 1.26 -61.76 -9.60
N ASN A 165 1.33 -60.45 -9.32
CA ASN A 165 2.52 -59.62 -9.53
C ASN A 165 2.81 -58.70 -8.32
N ARG A 166 2.64 -59.23 -7.10
CA ARG A 166 2.87 -58.50 -5.82
C ARG A 166 4.23 -57.82 -5.74
N ASN A 167 5.27 -58.40 -6.32
CA ASN A 167 6.63 -57.85 -6.35
C ASN A 167 6.78 -56.56 -7.17
N PHE A 168 5.72 -56.08 -7.82
CA PHE A 168 5.69 -54.87 -8.64
C PHE A 168 4.72 -53.81 -8.12
N ILE A 169 4.09 -54.02 -6.96
CA ILE A 169 3.26 -53.01 -6.29
C ILE A 169 4.10 -52.32 -5.21
N ILE A 170 3.94 -51.01 -5.09
CA ILE A 170 4.56 -50.24 -4.00
C ILE A 170 3.77 -50.51 -2.73
N SER A 171 4.38 -51.20 -1.77
CA SER A 171 3.74 -51.55 -0.49
C SER A 171 3.77 -50.38 0.49
N SER A 172 4.87 -49.62 0.51
CA SER A 172 5.03 -48.44 1.38
C SER A 172 6.03 -47.45 0.79
N ILE A 173 5.85 -46.18 1.17
CA ILE A 173 6.76 -45.09 0.83
C ILE A 173 7.14 -44.37 2.12
N ALA A 174 8.44 -44.24 2.39
CA ALA A 174 8.93 -43.59 3.60
C ALA A 174 10.14 -42.68 3.30
N PRO A 175 10.17 -41.44 3.81
CA PRO A 175 11.41 -40.66 3.88
C PRO A 175 12.32 -41.20 4.98
N ALA A 176 13.64 -41.19 4.74
CA ALA A 176 14.66 -41.54 5.71
C ALA A 176 15.86 -40.57 5.63
N GLY A 177 16.53 -40.33 6.76
CA GLY A 177 17.72 -39.46 6.82
C GLY A 177 17.41 -37.97 7.06
N ASN A 178 16.15 -37.56 7.00
CA ASN A 178 15.71 -36.26 7.49
C ASN A 178 15.79 -36.20 9.03
N LYS A 179 16.23 -35.06 9.55
CA LYS A 179 16.37 -34.75 10.99
C LYS A 179 15.53 -33.54 11.37
N ARG A 180 15.56 -32.49 10.55
CA ARG A 180 14.88 -31.20 10.79
C ARG A 180 13.64 -31.04 9.92
N ILE A 181 13.68 -31.55 8.69
CA ILE A 181 12.53 -31.49 7.79
C ILE A 181 11.55 -32.61 8.17
N ASP A 182 10.29 -32.25 8.37
CA ASP A 182 9.23 -33.21 8.67
C ASP A 182 9.01 -34.20 7.51
N SER A 183 8.87 -35.48 7.83
CA SER A 183 8.65 -36.54 6.84
C SER A 183 7.35 -36.31 6.05
N GLY A 184 6.30 -35.78 6.68
CA GLY A 184 5.04 -35.43 6.01
C GLY A 184 5.17 -34.28 5.00
N ALA A 185 6.11 -33.37 5.19
CA ALA A 185 6.43 -32.33 4.20
C ALA A 185 7.09 -32.92 2.95
N ILE A 186 7.95 -33.93 3.11
CA ILE A 186 8.58 -34.66 2.01
C ILE A 186 7.54 -35.50 1.26
N LEU A 187 6.71 -36.25 1.98
CA LEU A 187 5.65 -37.08 1.41
C LEU A 187 4.65 -36.29 0.57
N ARG A 188 4.31 -35.05 0.96
CA ARG A 188 3.43 -34.16 0.18
C ARG A 188 4.00 -33.73 -1.18
N LYS A 189 5.31 -33.89 -1.41
CA LYS A 189 5.95 -33.62 -2.70
C LYS A 189 6.10 -34.87 -3.58
N ILE A 190 5.75 -36.04 -3.06
CA ILE A 190 5.78 -37.32 -3.77
C ILE A 190 4.36 -37.59 -4.30
N THR A 191 4.27 -37.87 -5.60
CA THR A 191 3.00 -38.13 -6.29
C THR A 191 2.60 -39.60 -6.19
N THR A 192 3.60 -40.49 -6.24
CA THR A 192 3.44 -41.94 -6.10
C THR A 192 2.93 -42.32 -4.71
N LYS A 193 2.03 -43.31 -4.62
CA LYS A 193 1.39 -43.73 -3.37
C LYS A 193 1.52 -45.24 -3.14
N PRO A 194 1.41 -45.70 -1.88
CA PRO A 194 1.20 -47.11 -1.60
C PRO A 194 -0.01 -47.67 -2.38
N GLY A 195 0.17 -48.81 -3.04
CA GLY A 195 -0.81 -49.44 -3.93
C GLY A 195 -0.64 -49.12 -5.42
N ASP A 196 0.22 -48.16 -5.78
CA ASP A 196 0.58 -47.90 -7.17
C ASP A 196 1.53 -48.99 -7.71
N PHE A 197 1.55 -49.15 -9.04
CA PHE A 197 2.57 -49.96 -9.69
C PHE A 197 3.93 -49.30 -9.59
N TYR A 198 4.95 -50.12 -9.43
CA TYR A 198 6.34 -49.68 -9.47
C TYR A 198 6.68 -49.16 -10.86
N ASP A 199 6.89 -47.85 -10.95
CA ASP A 199 7.37 -47.16 -12.16
C ASP A 199 8.61 -46.31 -11.82
N ALA A 200 9.75 -46.71 -12.38
CA ALA A 200 11.02 -46.02 -12.18
C ALA A 200 11.02 -44.58 -12.76
N ALA A 201 10.23 -44.30 -13.80
CA ALA A 201 10.12 -42.95 -14.38
C ALA A 201 9.34 -42.01 -13.45
N ALA A 202 8.22 -42.49 -12.91
CA ALA A 202 7.43 -41.75 -11.91
C ALA A 202 8.26 -41.46 -10.64
N LEU A 203 8.97 -42.46 -10.11
CA LEU A 203 9.84 -42.30 -8.96
C LEU A 203 10.99 -41.31 -9.20
N ARG A 204 11.56 -41.27 -10.42
CA ARG A 204 12.58 -40.27 -10.78
C ARG A 204 12.01 -38.85 -10.79
N GLN A 205 10.75 -38.68 -11.19
CA GLN A 205 10.09 -37.38 -11.15
C GLN A 205 9.84 -36.94 -9.71
N ASP A 206 9.41 -37.87 -8.84
CA ASP A 206 9.25 -37.61 -7.41
C ASP A 206 10.59 -37.27 -6.72
N LEU A 207 11.69 -37.94 -7.08
CA LEU A 207 13.04 -37.60 -6.64
C LEU A 207 13.37 -36.13 -6.95
N LYS A 208 13.14 -35.70 -8.20
CA LYS A 208 13.37 -34.31 -8.62
C LYS A 208 12.50 -33.33 -7.83
N SER A 209 11.23 -33.67 -7.58
CA SER A 209 10.33 -32.85 -6.77
C SER A 209 10.84 -32.68 -5.34
N VAL A 210 11.31 -33.75 -4.71
CA VAL A 210 11.90 -33.69 -3.35
C VAL A 210 13.22 -32.91 -3.36
N PHE A 211 14.11 -33.13 -4.33
CA PHE A 211 15.36 -32.38 -4.45
C PHE A 211 15.12 -30.88 -4.68
N SER A 212 14.10 -30.52 -5.47
CA SER A 212 13.73 -29.13 -5.75
C SER A 212 13.23 -28.34 -4.54
N MET A 213 12.90 -29.01 -3.43
CA MET A 213 12.61 -28.36 -2.15
C MET A 213 13.81 -27.52 -1.66
N GLY A 214 15.03 -27.86 -2.09
CA GLY A 214 16.24 -27.08 -1.82
C GLY A 214 16.81 -27.26 -0.41
N TYR A 215 16.30 -28.24 0.36
CA TYR A 215 16.73 -28.52 1.73
C TYR A 215 17.76 -29.65 1.85
N PHE A 216 18.04 -30.37 0.76
CA PHE A 216 18.86 -31.59 0.77
C PHE A 216 20.08 -31.45 -0.15
N ASP A 217 21.25 -31.92 0.31
CA ASP A 217 22.46 -32.06 -0.50
C ASP A 217 22.35 -33.24 -1.46
N ASP A 218 21.68 -34.29 -1.03
CA ASP A 218 21.47 -35.50 -1.82
C ASP A 218 20.10 -36.11 -1.51
N VAL A 219 19.48 -36.69 -2.54
CA VAL A 219 18.21 -37.41 -2.45
C VAL A 219 18.36 -38.66 -3.30
N ALA A 220 18.38 -39.81 -2.64
CA ALA A 220 18.42 -41.12 -3.27
C ALA A 220 17.09 -41.85 -3.03
N ILE A 221 16.78 -42.79 -3.92
CA ILE A 221 15.67 -43.71 -3.74
C ILE A 221 16.27 -45.10 -3.57
N ASP A 222 15.96 -45.73 -2.44
CA ASP A 222 16.25 -47.13 -2.16
C ASP A 222 14.98 -47.95 -2.31
N VAL A 223 15.06 -49.10 -2.98
CA VAL A 223 13.91 -49.96 -3.29
C VAL A 223 14.23 -51.37 -2.86
N THR A 224 13.46 -51.88 -1.90
CA THR A 224 13.65 -53.23 -1.37
C THR A 224 12.40 -54.08 -1.59
N ASP A 225 12.60 -55.36 -1.89
CA ASP A 225 11.51 -56.31 -2.05
C ASP A 225 11.00 -56.78 -0.67
N SER A 226 9.69 -56.80 -0.48
CA SER A 226 9.00 -57.31 0.71
C SER A 226 7.93 -58.33 0.29
N PRO A 227 7.52 -59.27 1.16
CA PRO A 227 6.45 -60.23 0.87
C PRO A 227 5.12 -59.60 0.44
N THR A 228 4.91 -58.31 0.72
CA THR A 228 3.72 -57.54 0.37
C THR A 228 3.92 -56.56 -0.81
N GLY A 229 5.13 -56.52 -1.41
CA GLY A 229 5.48 -55.67 -2.56
C GLY A 229 6.77 -54.87 -2.34
N LYS A 230 7.05 -53.88 -3.19
CA LYS A 230 8.25 -53.03 -3.11
C LYS A 230 8.11 -51.93 -2.07
N THR A 231 9.08 -51.85 -1.15
CA THR A 231 9.20 -50.74 -0.20
C THR A 231 10.11 -49.68 -0.81
N VAL A 232 9.62 -48.45 -0.95
CA VAL A 232 10.36 -47.33 -1.54
C VAL A 232 10.77 -46.36 -0.43
N THR A 233 12.08 -46.20 -0.22
CA THR A 233 12.63 -45.29 0.78
C THR A 233 13.33 -44.12 0.11
N PHE A 234 12.89 -42.89 0.39
CA PHE A 234 13.57 -41.67 -0.05
C PHE A 234 14.64 -41.31 0.98
N VAL A 235 15.89 -41.67 0.70
CA VAL A 235 17.03 -41.37 1.56
C VAL A 235 17.52 -39.95 1.27
N VAL A 236 17.37 -39.06 2.22
CA VAL A 236 17.75 -37.65 2.08
C VAL A 236 18.92 -37.30 2.98
N LYS A 237 19.82 -36.45 2.48
CA LYS A 237 20.89 -35.83 3.26
C LYS A 237 20.61 -34.35 3.39
N GLU A 238 20.18 -33.90 4.56
CA GLU A 238 19.88 -32.48 4.81
C GLU A 238 21.10 -31.58 4.65
N LYS A 239 20.85 -30.37 4.13
CA LYS A 239 21.83 -29.29 4.09
C LYS A 239 22.12 -28.75 5.49
N PRO A 240 23.33 -28.20 5.71
CA PRO A 240 23.67 -27.56 6.98
C PRO A 240 22.88 -26.26 7.22
N LEU A 241 22.85 -25.82 8.48
CA LEU A 241 22.26 -24.53 8.88
C LEU A 241 23.27 -23.39 8.76
N ILE A 242 22.81 -22.23 8.32
CA ILE A 242 23.59 -20.99 8.32
C ILE A 242 23.77 -20.54 9.77
N LYS A 243 25.00 -20.60 10.28
CA LYS A 243 25.33 -20.17 11.65
C LYS A 243 25.59 -18.66 11.70
N THR A 244 26.42 -18.16 10.78
CA THR A 244 26.71 -16.73 10.66
C THR A 244 26.58 -16.24 9.22
N VAL A 245 26.21 -14.97 9.08
CA VAL A 245 26.17 -14.24 7.81
C VAL A 245 27.01 -12.98 7.98
N ASN A 246 28.14 -12.94 7.30
CA ASN A 246 29.11 -11.86 7.42
C ASN A 246 29.22 -11.09 6.11
N PHE A 247 29.51 -9.80 6.21
CA PHE A 247 29.71 -8.90 5.09
C PHE A 247 31.11 -8.29 5.19
N SER A 248 31.73 -8.00 4.05
CA SER A 248 33.04 -7.34 3.99
C SER A 248 33.13 -6.47 2.75
N GLY A 249 33.80 -5.32 2.86
CA GLY A 249 33.93 -4.33 1.78
C GLY A 249 32.67 -3.52 1.54
N SER A 250 31.94 -3.17 2.60
CA SER A 250 30.77 -2.26 2.59
C SER A 250 31.10 -0.96 3.32
N ASP A 251 31.97 -0.14 2.74
CA ASP A 251 32.44 1.12 3.32
C ASP A 251 31.54 2.29 2.89
N ALA A 252 30.94 2.23 1.70
CA ALA A 252 30.11 3.28 1.12
C ALA A 252 28.62 3.18 1.49
N ILE A 253 28.16 2.00 1.93
CA ILE A 253 26.80 1.73 2.41
C ILE A 253 26.90 0.98 3.73
N SER A 254 26.05 1.31 4.70
CA SER A 254 26.09 0.69 6.03
C SER A 254 25.91 -0.82 5.94
N GLU A 255 26.61 -1.56 6.80
CA GLU A 255 26.50 -3.03 6.81
C GLU A 255 25.07 -3.49 7.12
N ASP A 256 24.33 -2.73 7.93
CA ASP A 256 22.94 -3.04 8.29
C ASP A 256 22.01 -2.98 7.06
N ASP A 257 22.13 -1.96 6.21
CA ASP A 257 21.37 -1.87 4.96
C ASP A 257 21.70 -3.03 4.01
N VAL A 258 22.99 -3.40 3.92
CA VAL A 258 23.47 -4.52 3.11
C VAL A 258 22.90 -5.84 3.64
N ARG A 259 22.87 -6.02 4.97
CA ARG A 259 22.31 -7.20 5.64
C ARG A 259 20.81 -7.32 5.40
N GLU A 260 20.09 -6.21 5.49
CA GLU A 260 18.65 -6.15 5.19
C GLU A 260 18.38 -6.52 3.73
N ALA A 261 19.13 -5.95 2.78
CA ALA A 261 18.99 -6.28 1.36
C ALA A 261 19.31 -7.76 1.04
N ALA A 262 20.33 -8.32 1.70
CA ALA A 262 20.68 -9.73 1.55
C ALA A 262 19.51 -10.64 1.98
N ASN A 263 18.81 -10.27 3.07
CA ASN A 263 17.66 -10.97 3.64
C ASN A 263 17.94 -12.48 3.77
N ILE A 264 19.02 -12.79 4.48
CA ILE A 264 19.40 -14.13 4.92
C ILE A 264 19.55 -14.09 6.43
N ALA A 265 18.70 -14.83 7.13
CA ALA A 265 18.77 -14.94 8.57
C ALA A 265 19.69 -16.10 8.99
N PRO A 266 20.44 -15.96 10.10
CA PRO A 266 21.03 -17.09 10.80
C PRO A 266 19.99 -18.16 11.19
N ASN A 267 20.44 -19.37 11.48
CA ASN A 267 19.64 -20.55 11.80
C ASN A 267 18.68 -21.00 10.70
N THR A 268 18.89 -20.58 9.46
CA THR A 268 18.14 -21.05 8.29
C THR A 268 18.91 -22.11 7.51
N ILE A 269 18.22 -22.98 6.78
CA ILE A 269 18.87 -24.01 5.95
C ILE A 269 19.56 -23.34 4.76
N VAL A 270 20.81 -23.72 4.49
CA VAL A 270 21.56 -23.23 3.33
C VAL A 270 20.78 -23.51 2.05
N ASN A 271 20.46 -22.46 1.30
CA ASN A 271 19.80 -22.57 0.01
C ASN A 271 20.58 -21.75 -1.04
N PRO A 272 21.24 -22.40 -2.01
CA PRO A 272 22.04 -21.71 -3.02
C PRO A 272 21.26 -20.67 -3.84
N ASN A 273 19.98 -20.93 -4.13
CA ASN A 273 19.14 -19.97 -4.86
C ASN A 273 18.88 -18.71 -4.02
N LYS A 274 18.61 -18.87 -2.72
CA LYS A 274 18.46 -17.71 -1.82
C LYS A 274 19.76 -16.91 -1.68
N ILE A 275 20.91 -17.58 -1.61
CA ILE A 275 22.23 -16.93 -1.55
C ILE A 275 22.52 -16.16 -2.84
N ASN A 276 22.28 -16.76 -4.01
CA ASN A 276 22.43 -16.07 -5.29
C ASN A 276 21.47 -14.88 -5.42
N ASN A 277 20.22 -15.02 -4.96
CA ASN A 277 19.27 -13.91 -4.94
C ASN A 277 19.72 -12.80 -3.98
N ALA A 278 20.33 -13.13 -2.84
CA ALA A 278 20.93 -12.16 -1.94
C ALA A 278 22.08 -11.39 -2.61
N VAL A 279 22.97 -12.07 -3.36
CA VAL A 279 24.00 -11.42 -4.18
C VAL A 279 23.38 -10.40 -5.14
N GLN A 280 22.29 -10.75 -5.83
CA GLN A 280 21.61 -9.84 -6.76
C GLN A 280 20.92 -8.67 -6.04
N ARG A 281 20.30 -8.90 -4.88
CA ARG A 281 19.67 -7.85 -4.08
C ARG A 281 20.69 -6.85 -3.53
N ILE A 282 21.83 -7.33 -3.04
CA ILE A 282 22.94 -6.45 -2.62
C ILE A 282 23.44 -5.64 -3.83
N LYS A 283 23.68 -6.26 -4.98
CA LYS A 283 24.03 -5.52 -6.21
C LYS A 283 22.97 -4.48 -6.58
N GLY A 284 21.69 -4.81 -6.42
CA GLY A 284 20.56 -3.90 -6.63
C GLY A 284 20.60 -2.69 -5.69
N LEU A 285 20.89 -2.89 -4.41
CA LEU A 285 21.07 -1.82 -3.41
C LEU A 285 22.21 -0.88 -3.79
N TYR A 286 23.37 -1.42 -4.17
CA TYR A 286 24.49 -0.58 -4.61
C TYR A 286 24.16 0.19 -5.88
N LYS A 287 23.51 -0.45 -6.86
CA LYS A 287 23.03 0.21 -8.08
C LYS A 287 22.06 1.35 -7.78
N SER A 288 21.10 1.15 -6.88
CA SER A 288 20.11 2.19 -6.52
C SER A 288 20.72 3.40 -5.83
N LYS A 289 21.92 3.27 -5.25
CA LYS A 289 22.70 4.36 -4.66
C LYS A 289 23.77 4.94 -5.62
N GLY A 290 23.81 4.49 -6.88
CA GLY A 290 24.71 4.99 -7.92
C GLY A 290 26.01 4.21 -8.10
N TYR A 291 26.18 3.05 -7.46
CA TYR A 291 27.39 2.22 -7.55
C TYR A 291 27.19 1.06 -8.53
N PHE A 292 27.17 1.35 -9.83
CA PHE A 292 26.80 0.37 -10.87
C PHE A 292 27.83 -0.75 -11.08
N ASN A 293 29.10 -0.42 -10.88
CA ASN A 293 30.23 -1.33 -11.11
C ASN A 293 30.58 -2.19 -9.88
N THR A 294 29.68 -2.27 -8.88
CA THR A 294 29.88 -3.09 -7.68
C THR A 294 29.83 -4.58 -7.98
N LYS A 295 30.85 -5.31 -7.53
CA LYS A 295 30.93 -6.76 -7.61
C LYS A 295 30.63 -7.37 -6.24
N VAL A 296 29.78 -8.38 -6.22
CA VAL A 296 29.40 -9.10 -4.99
C VAL A 296 29.60 -10.58 -5.26
N ALA A 297 30.32 -11.24 -4.36
CA ALA A 297 30.53 -12.68 -4.35
C ALA A 297 30.10 -13.25 -2.99
N ALA A 298 29.51 -14.45 -2.99
CA ALA A 298 29.18 -15.18 -1.77
C ALA A 298 30.09 -16.39 -1.66
N ASN A 299 30.78 -16.53 -0.53
CA ASN A 299 31.62 -17.67 -0.21
C ASN A 299 30.98 -18.44 0.95
N LEU A 300 30.87 -19.76 0.78
CA LEU A 300 30.37 -20.68 1.81
C LEU A 300 31.56 -21.41 2.45
N SER A 301 31.63 -21.39 3.77
CA SER A 301 32.54 -22.24 4.54
C SER A 301 31.75 -23.15 5.46
N TYR A 302 32.23 -24.38 5.69
CA TYR A 302 31.54 -25.40 6.48
C TYR A 302 32.37 -25.73 7.73
N PRO A 303 32.27 -24.93 8.81
CA PRO A 303 33.07 -25.15 10.01
C PRO A 303 32.74 -26.48 10.71
N THR A 304 31.51 -26.99 10.55
CA THR A 304 31.15 -28.36 10.96
C THR A 304 30.33 -29.04 9.86
N LYS A 305 30.08 -30.35 9.98
CA LYS A 305 29.24 -31.09 9.02
C LYS A 305 27.78 -30.62 8.97
N ASP A 306 27.30 -29.97 10.04
CA ASP A 306 25.90 -29.55 10.20
C ASP A 306 25.70 -28.03 10.12
N THR A 307 26.79 -27.25 9.98
CA THR A 307 26.73 -25.78 9.95
C THR A 307 27.56 -25.18 8.81
N ALA A 308 27.10 -24.05 8.30
CA ALA A 308 27.77 -23.27 7.28
C ALA A 308 27.81 -21.79 7.69
N ASP A 309 28.87 -21.09 7.29
CA ASP A 309 28.97 -19.64 7.36
C ASP A 309 28.93 -19.07 5.94
N VAL A 310 28.16 -17.99 5.77
CA VAL A 310 28.03 -17.29 4.49
C VAL A 310 28.77 -15.97 4.58
N GLN A 311 29.84 -15.82 3.82
CA GLN A 311 30.57 -14.56 3.70
C GLN A 311 30.22 -13.89 2.37
N PHE A 312 29.57 -12.74 2.42
CA PHE A 312 29.46 -11.85 1.27
C PHE A 312 30.71 -10.96 1.22
N LYS A 313 31.39 -10.98 0.07
CA LYS A 313 32.52 -10.10 -0.24
C LYS A 313 32.09 -9.10 -1.31
N ILE A 314 32.10 -7.84 -0.94
CA ILE A 314 31.67 -6.72 -1.77
C ILE A 314 32.93 -5.98 -2.22
N GLN A 315 33.01 -5.70 -3.51
CA GLN A 315 33.98 -4.79 -4.10
C GLN A 315 33.17 -3.62 -4.66
N GLU A 316 33.17 -2.53 -3.93
CA GLU A 316 32.40 -1.33 -4.28
C GLU A 316 32.94 -0.72 -5.57
N GLY A 317 32.03 -0.37 -6.49
CA GLY A 317 32.36 0.44 -7.65
C GLY A 317 32.51 1.92 -7.27
N LYS A 318 32.92 2.76 -8.22
CA LYS A 318 32.78 4.21 -8.06
C LYS A 318 31.32 4.61 -8.15
N LYS A 319 30.93 5.65 -7.41
CA LYS A 319 29.63 6.30 -7.57
C LYS A 319 29.63 7.05 -8.90
N ILE A 320 28.74 6.67 -9.81
CA ILE A 320 28.53 7.34 -11.10
C ILE A 320 27.17 8.04 -11.07
N SER A 321 27.11 9.20 -11.70
CA SER A 321 25.91 10.06 -11.70
C SER A 321 25.57 10.49 -13.12
N ILE A 322 24.31 10.86 -13.32
CA ILE A 322 23.80 11.36 -14.60
C ILE A 322 24.31 12.78 -14.79
N LYS A 323 25.11 12.99 -15.83
CA LYS A 323 25.72 14.29 -16.14
C LYS A 323 25.02 15.01 -17.29
N GLY A 324 24.35 14.27 -18.17
CA GLY A 324 23.60 14.85 -19.27
C GLY A 324 22.44 13.96 -19.68
N ILE A 325 21.34 14.61 -20.04
CA ILE A 325 20.17 14.00 -20.65
C ILE A 325 19.99 14.70 -22.00
N SER A 326 19.67 13.93 -23.03
CA SER A 326 19.43 14.44 -24.37
C SER A 326 18.25 13.74 -25.01
N PHE A 327 17.64 14.42 -25.97
CA PHE A 327 16.51 13.91 -26.73
C PHE A 327 16.91 13.90 -28.20
N GLN A 328 16.60 12.81 -28.90
CA GLN A 328 16.97 12.68 -30.31
C GLN A 328 15.71 12.55 -31.16
N GLY A 329 15.54 13.47 -32.11
CA GLY A 329 14.40 13.47 -33.03
C GLY A 329 13.25 14.39 -32.61
N ASN A 330 13.40 15.10 -31.49
CA ASN A 330 12.57 16.25 -31.14
C ASN A 330 12.91 17.45 -32.06
N SER A 331 11.87 18.13 -32.52
CA SER A 331 11.95 19.31 -33.39
C SER A 331 10.90 20.36 -33.05
N ALA A 332 9.79 19.94 -32.44
CA ALA A 332 8.73 20.82 -32.00
C ALA A 332 8.94 21.37 -30.57
N TYR A 333 9.74 20.68 -29.76
CA TYR A 333 10.13 21.04 -28.40
C TYR A 333 11.64 20.93 -28.27
N ASP A 334 12.24 21.85 -27.51
CA ASP A 334 13.67 21.76 -27.20
C ASP A 334 13.94 20.77 -26.06
N ASP A 335 15.22 20.50 -25.80
CA ASP A 335 15.61 19.53 -24.78
C ASP A 335 15.20 19.97 -23.36
N GLY A 336 15.13 21.28 -23.09
CA GLY A 336 14.73 21.81 -21.79
C GLY A 336 13.24 21.59 -21.51
N ASP A 337 12.38 21.83 -22.51
CA ASP A 337 10.95 21.54 -22.44
C ASP A 337 10.67 20.07 -22.09
N LEU A 338 11.52 19.16 -22.58
CA LEU A 338 11.38 17.71 -22.35
C LEU A 338 12.05 17.27 -21.04
N GLU A 339 13.12 17.92 -20.62
CA GLU A 339 13.77 17.69 -19.32
C GLU A 339 12.80 18.03 -18.16
N ASP A 340 11.98 19.07 -18.31
CA ASP A 340 10.95 19.44 -17.32
C ASP A 340 9.79 18.43 -17.19
N VAL A 341 9.62 17.53 -18.17
CA VAL A 341 8.55 16.51 -18.17
C VAL A 341 8.95 15.23 -17.43
N ILE A 342 10.25 14.95 -17.37
CA ILE A 342 10.80 13.72 -16.80
C ILE A 342 11.17 13.92 -15.33
N GLN A 343 11.19 12.82 -14.57
CA GLN A 343 11.62 12.83 -13.18
C GLN A 343 13.13 12.63 -13.03
N THR A 344 13.75 11.96 -14.01
CA THR A 344 15.19 11.80 -14.06
C THR A 344 15.86 13.15 -14.30
N GLY A 345 16.73 13.57 -13.39
CA GLY A 345 17.48 14.82 -13.50
C GLY A 345 19.00 14.61 -13.44
N THR A 346 19.75 15.62 -13.83
CA THR A 346 21.22 15.65 -13.75
C THR A 346 21.71 15.96 -12.34
N TRP A 347 22.95 15.58 -12.02
CA TRP A 347 23.58 15.92 -10.73
C TRP A 347 23.93 17.41 -10.65
N ASN A 348 23.56 18.06 -9.55
CA ASN A 348 23.87 19.44 -9.21
C ASN A 348 24.35 19.56 -7.75
N TRP A 349 24.67 20.78 -7.30
CA TRP A 349 25.22 21.00 -5.94
C TRP A 349 24.21 20.73 -4.80
N LEU A 350 22.90 20.64 -5.07
CA LEU A 350 21.84 20.29 -4.12
C LEU A 350 21.46 18.81 -4.15
N SER A 351 22.02 18.02 -5.08
CA SER A 351 21.71 16.59 -5.22
C SER A 351 22.02 15.74 -3.98
N TRP A 352 22.79 16.26 -3.03
CA TRP A 352 22.99 15.62 -1.73
C TRP A 352 21.72 15.59 -0.87
N LEU A 353 20.78 16.52 -1.07
CA LEU A 353 19.50 16.60 -0.37
C LEU A 353 18.35 15.99 -1.20
N THR A 354 18.34 16.22 -2.52
CA THR A 354 17.23 15.82 -3.40
C THR A 354 17.39 14.44 -4.04
N GLU A 355 18.54 13.78 -3.88
CA GLU A 355 18.94 12.55 -4.57
C GLU A 355 18.91 12.62 -6.12
N SER A 356 18.86 13.83 -6.69
CA SER A 356 18.92 14.05 -8.15
C SER A 356 20.25 13.56 -8.74
N GLY A 357 20.25 13.13 -10.00
CA GLY A 357 21.45 12.59 -10.66
C GLY A 357 21.77 11.11 -10.41
N VAL A 358 20.98 10.40 -9.58
CA VAL A 358 21.12 8.94 -9.40
C VAL A 358 20.22 8.20 -10.38
N LEU A 359 20.80 7.32 -11.19
CA LEU A 359 20.04 6.56 -12.20
C LEU A 359 19.15 5.48 -11.54
N LYS A 360 17.84 5.59 -11.78
CA LYS A 360 16.80 4.62 -11.40
C LYS A 360 16.13 4.11 -12.68
N MET A 361 16.35 2.85 -13.04
CA MET A 361 15.95 2.32 -14.36
C MET A 361 14.42 2.26 -14.54
N ASP A 362 13.70 1.98 -13.47
CA ASP A 362 12.24 1.99 -13.41
C ASP A 362 11.68 3.40 -13.65
N VAL A 363 12.29 4.42 -13.03
CA VAL A 363 11.93 5.83 -13.27
C VAL A 363 12.21 6.21 -14.72
N LEU A 364 13.34 5.76 -15.27
CA LEU A 364 13.73 6.07 -16.65
C LEU A 364 12.76 5.48 -17.69
N GLN A 365 12.28 4.25 -17.47
CA GLN A 365 11.24 3.64 -18.31
C GLN A 365 9.90 4.38 -18.19
N GLN A 366 9.54 4.83 -16.99
CA GLN A 366 8.35 5.65 -16.79
C GLN A 366 8.47 7.01 -17.48
N ASP A 367 9.68 7.61 -17.49
CA ASP A 367 9.96 8.88 -18.17
C ASP A 367 9.71 8.82 -19.67
N ALA A 368 10.08 7.72 -20.34
CA ALA A 368 9.72 7.50 -21.75
C ALA A 368 8.19 7.53 -21.96
N GLY A 369 7.43 6.92 -21.05
CA GLY A 369 5.97 6.98 -21.03
C GLY A 369 5.41 8.39 -20.76
N ARG A 370 6.05 9.16 -19.86
CA ARG A 370 5.69 10.56 -19.57
C ARG A 370 5.89 11.45 -20.79
N LEU A 371 7.02 11.30 -21.47
CA LEU A 371 7.31 12.01 -22.73
C LEU A 371 6.29 11.66 -23.81
N ALA A 372 6.00 10.36 -24.03
CA ALA A 372 4.98 9.94 -24.99
C ALA A 372 3.60 10.54 -24.66
N ALA A 373 3.21 10.53 -23.38
CA ALA A 373 1.99 11.17 -22.91
C ALA A 373 2.00 12.69 -23.13
N PHE A 374 3.12 13.38 -22.88
CA PHE A 374 3.30 14.81 -23.13
C PHE A 374 3.07 15.15 -24.60
N TYR A 375 3.70 14.44 -25.53
CA TYR A 375 3.48 14.60 -26.97
C TYR A 375 2.02 14.34 -27.36
N HIS A 376 1.42 13.25 -26.88
CA HIS A 376 0.02 12.93 -27.13
C HIS A 376 -0.96 13.97 -26.57
N ASN A 377 -0.63 14.59 -25.44
CA ASN A 377 -1.41 15.67 -24.83
C ASN A 377 -1.22 17.00 -25.55
N ASN A 378 -0.20 17.12 -26.40
CA ASN A 378 0.08 18.31 -27.19
C ASN A 378 -0.31 18.19 -28.67
N GLY A 379 -1.02 17.14 -29.08
CA GLY A 379 -1.55 16.96 -30.43
C GLY A 379 -0.78 16.01 -31.33
N PHE A 380 0.28 15.38 -30.82
CA PHE A 380 1.10 14.43 -31.58
C PHE A 380 0.60 13.00 -31.33
N ILE A 381 -0.43 12.59 -32.06
CA ILE A 381 -1.18 11.33 -31.82
C ILE A 381 -0.33 10.09 -32.14
N GLU A 382 0.61 10.25 -33.06
CA GLU A 382 1.45 9.19 -33.60
C GLU A 382 2.86 9.22 -32.99
N ALA A 383 3.09 10.11 -32.01
CA ALA A 383 4.36 10.21 -31.34
C ALA A 383 4.77 8.89 -30.68
N LYS A 384 6.04 8.53 -30.81
CA LYS A 384 6.65 7.38 -30.14
C LYS A 384 7.93 7.82 -29.46
N VAL A 385 8.13 7.33 -28.25
CA VAL A 385 9.39 7.48 -27.51
C VAL A 385 9.94 6.07 -27.35
N GLY A 386 11.14 5.84 -27.89
CA GLY A 386 11.80 4.55 -27.81
C GLY A 386 12.41 4.30 -26.43
N GLU A 387 13.02 3.13 -26.25
CA GLU A 387 13.69 2.82 -24.98
C GLU A 387 14.89 3.76 -24.75
N PRO A 388 15.04 4.31 -23.55
CA PRO A 388 16.13 5.22 -23.22
C PRO A 388 17.48 4.50 -23.29
N GLN A 389 18.43 5.12 -23.96
CA GLN A 389 19.79 4.61 -24.11
C GLN A 389 20.68 5.23 -23.03
N VAL A 390 21.41 4.38 -22.29
CA VAL A 390 22.30 4.81 -21.21
C VAL A 390 23.75 4.51 -21.62
N GLU A 391 24.56 5.55 -21.74
CA GLU A 391 25.98 5.44 -22.05
C GLU A 391 26.83 5.86 -20.85
N GLU A 392 27.84 5.05 -20.51
CA GLU A 392 28.85 5.38 -19.49
C GLU A 392 30.09 5.97 -20.18
N LYS A 393 30.45 7.21 -19.85
CA LYS A 393 31.65 7.89 -20.36
C LYS A 393 32.33 8.68 -19.25
N ASN A 394 33.63 8.41 -19.04
CA ASN A 394 34.47 9.09 -18.03
C ASN A 394 33.86 9.05 -16.61
N ASP A 395 33.47 7.87 -16.12
CA ASP A 395 32.82 7.67 -14.81
C ASP A 395 31.50 8.48 -14.62
N ALA A 396 30.82 8.82 -15.72
CA ALA A 396 29.52 9.52 -15.73
C ALA A 396 28.53 8.88 -16.70
N LEU A 397 27.23 9.03 -16.42
CA LEU A 397 26.15 8.50 -17.23
C LEU A 397 25.54 9.61 -18.11
N TYR A 398 25.31 9.28 -19.37
CA TYR A 398 24.60 10.10 -20.35
C TYR A 398 23.38 9.33 -20.85
N ILE A 399 22.23 9.99 -20.87
CA ILE A 399 20.96 9.37 -21.21
C ILE A 399 20.43 10.00 -22.48
N THR A 400 20.02 9.17 -23.43
CA THR A 400 19.41 9.62 -24.69
C THR A 400 18.04 9.01 -24.86
N PHE A 401 17.01 9.85 -25.03
CA PHE A 401 15.65 9.41 -25.36
C PHE A 401 15.41 9.58 -26.87
N PRO A 402 15.28 8.48 -27.63
CA PRO A 402 14.89 8.57 -29.04
C PRO A 402 13.39 8.89 -29.16
N VAL A 403 13.05 9.93 -29.92
CA VAL A 403 11.70 10.48 -30.10
C VAL A 403 11.36 10.52 -31.60
N GLU A 404 10.22 9.95 -31.96
CA GLU A 404 9.56 10.16 -33.24
C GLU A 404 8.29 10.99 -33.00
N GLU A 405 8.31 12.30 -33.26
CA GLU A 405 7.18 13.18 -32.90
C GLU A 405 5.92 12.92 -33.74
N GLY A 406 6.08 12.66 -35.04
CA GLY A 406 4.96 12.57 -35.98
C GLY A 406 4.24 13.93 -36.19
N PRO A 407 3.11 13.94 -36.93
CA PRO A 407 2.38 15.17 -37.21
C PRO A 407 1.53 15.63 -36.01
N ARG A 408 1.52 16.96 -35.79
CA ARG A 408 0.65 17.61 -34.80
C ARG A 408 -0.74 17.90 -35.38
N TYR A 409 -1.80 17.42 -34.72
CA TYR A 409 -3.19 17.53 -35.14
C TYR A 409 -3.97 18.60 -34.37
N ARG A 410 -4.67 19.48 -35.10
CA ARG A 410 -5.59 20.49 -34.54
C ARG A 410 -6.95 19.88 -34.20
N VAL A 411 -7.60 20.41 -33.17
CA VAL A 411 -9.00 20.07 -32.88
C VAL A 411 -9.88 20.67 -33.98
N GLY A 412 -10.76 19.85 -34.53
CA GLY A 412 -11.75 20.21 -35.52
C GLY A 412 -13.12 20.43 -34.91
N THR A 413 -14.13 19.77 -35.47
CA THR A 413 -15.50 19.79 -34.95
C THR A 413 -15.56 18.86 -33.74
N VAL A 414 -16.11 19.35 -32.63
CA VAL A 414 -16.41 18.56 -31.44
C VAL A 414 -17.93 18.45 -31.34
N ASP A 415 -18.43 17.23 -31.34
CA ASP A 415 -19.86 16.96 -31.30
C ASP A 415 -20.24 15.86 -30.31
N ILE A 416 -21.52 15.81 -29.95
CA ILE A 416 -22.11 14.81 -29.05
C ILE A 416 -23.37 14.21 -29.70
N GLU A 417 -23.50 12.89 -29.65
CA GLU A 417 -24.63 12.13 -30.19
C GLU A 417 -25.07 11.03 -29.19
N GLY A 418 -26.25 10.43 -29.44
CA GLY A 418 -26.79 9.35 -28.63
C GLY A 418 -27.86 9.82 -27.64
N ASP A 419 -27.92 9.18 -26.47
CA ASP A 419 -28.97 9.38 -25.47
C ASP A 419 -28.69 10.58 -24.55
N LEU A 420 -29.15 11.77 -24.95
CA LEU A 420 -28.92 13.00 -24.20
C LEU A 420 -29.92 13.18 -23.05
N ILE A 421 -29.41 13.46 -21.84
CA ILE A 421 -30.23 13.76 -20.65
C ILE A 421 -30.41 15.27 -20.42
N GLU A 422 -29.68 16.08 -21.18
CA GLU A 422 -29.58 17.54 -21.11
C GLU A 422 -29.49 18.11 -22.53
N ASP A 423 -29.65 19.43 -22.67
CA ASP A 423 -29.51 20.08 -23.98
C ASP A 423 -28.12 19.86 -24.60
N LYS A 424 -28.09 19.53 -25.89
CA LYS A 424 -26.85 19.24 -26.63
C LYS A 424 -25.86 20.41 -26.58
N ALA A 425 -26.33 21.65 -26.72
CA ALA A 425 -25.46 22.82 -26.67
C ALA A 425 -24.89 23.03 -25.25
N LYS A 426 -25.68 22.76 -24.21
CA LYS A 426 -25.21 22.76 -22.81
C LYS A 426 -24.11 21.71 -22.61
N LEU A 427 -24.31 20.47 -23.04
CA LEU A 427 -23.30 19.41 -22.92
C LEU A 427 -22.01 19.74 -23.69
N ILE A 428 -22.13 20.24 -24.93
CA ILE A 428 -20.97 20.67 -25.73
C ILE A 428 -20.23 21.82 -25.05
N SER A 429 -20.93 22.76 -24.40
CA SER A 429 -20.30 23.88 -23.69
C SER A 429 -19.47 23.45 -22.48
N MET A 430 -19.77 22.27 -21.90
CA MET A 430 -19.02 21.69 -20.79
C MET A 430 -17.70 21.03 -21.23
N LEU A 431 -17.55 20.72 -22.52
CA LEU A 431 -16.36 20.09 -23.08
C LEU A 431 -15.21 21.08 -23.18
N THR A 432 -14.10 20.77 -22.51
CA THR A 432 -12.90 21.59 -22.49
C THR A 432 -12.11 21.44 -23.79
N ILE A 433 -12.15 20.27 -24.42
CA ILE A 433 -11.43 19.96 -25.66
C ILE A 433 -11.78 20.91 -26.81
N ARG A 434 -12.99 21.49 -26.82
CA ARG A 434 -13.42 22.49 -27.81
C ARG A 434 -12.62 23.79 -27.76
N LYS A 435 -12.04 24.12 -26.59
CA LYS A 435 -11.22 25.32 -26.39
C LYS A 435 -9.74 25.07 -26.73
N GLU A 436 -9.35 23.82 -26.92
CA GLU A 436 -7.99 23.44 -27.24
C GLU A 436 -7.68 23.67 -28.72
N LYS A 437 -6.49 24.22 -28.99
CA LYS A 437 -6.00 24.41 -30.37
C LYS A 437 -5.57 23.10 -31.01
N PHE A 438 -5.00 22.20 -30.21
CA PHE A 438 -4.47 20.90 -30.64
C PHE A 438 -5.09 19.78 -29.81
N LEU A 439 -5.15 18.56 -30.36
CA LEU A 439 -5.77 17.45 -29.64
C LEU A 439 -5.00 17.17 -28.35
N ASN A 440 -5.68 17.26 -27.21
CA ASN A 440 -5.12 16.87 -25.93
C ASN A 440 -5.84 15.61 -25.44
N ARG A 441 -5.13 14.46 -25.46
CA ARG A 441 -5.72 13.17 -25.02
C ARG A 441 -6.18 13.19 -23.58
N LYS A 442 -5.42 13.84 -22.68
CA LYS A 442 -5.83 14.02 -21.29
C LYS A 442 -7.15 14.77 -21.19
N VAL A 443 -7.26 15.91 -21.89
CA VAL A 443 -8.50 16.72 -21.87
C VAL A 443 -9.69 15.95 -22.44
N LEU A 444 -9.51 15.21 -23.55
CA LEU A 444 -10.57 14.37 -24.12
C LEU A 444 -11.04 13.30 -23.12
N ARG A 445 -10.10 12.60 -22.47
CA ARG A 445 -10.43 11.59 -21.46
C ARG A 445 -11.15 12.21 -20.26
N ASP A 446 -10.69 13.36 -19.79
CA ASP A 446 -11.29 14.07 -18.66
C ASP A 446 -12.70 14.55 -19.01
N ASP A 447 -12.93 15.01 -20.25
CA ASP A 447 -14.26 15.36 -20.75
C ASP A 447 -15.19 14.12 -20.84
N THR A 448 -14.68 12.98 -21.32
CA THR A 448 -15.41 11.70 -21.31
C THR A 448 -15.82 11.31 -19.89
N LEU A 449 -14.87 11.31 -18.93
CA LEU A 449 -15.14 11.00 -17.53
C LEU A 449 -16.13 11.99 -16.91
N LYS A 450 -16.04 13.28 -17.24
CA LYS A 450 -16.95 14.33 -16.76
C LYS A 450 -18.38 14.10 -17.25
N LEU A 451 -18.56 13.65 -18.49
CA LEU A 451 -19.87 13.24 -18.99
C LEU A 451 -20.34 11.95 -18.31
N THR A 452 -19.48 10.94 -18.16
CA THR A 452 -19.83 9.70 -17.44
C THR A 452 -20.31 10.00 -16.03
N ASP A 453 -19.57 10.85 -15.32
CA ASP A 453 -19.92 11.29 -13.97
C ASP A 453 -21.23 12.06 -13.95
N LEU A 454 -21.47 12.98 -14.90
CA LEU A 454 -22.73 13.72 -14.99
C LEU A 454 -23.93 12.77 -15.11
N TYR A 455 -23.84 11.75 -15.97
CA TYR A 455 -24.90 10.77 -16.16
C TYR A 455 -25.07 9.88 -14.91
N ALA A 456 -23.96 9.42 -14.33
CA ALA A 456 -23.95 8.64 -13.11
C ALA A 456 -24.43 9.42 -11.87
N GLU A 457 -24.34 10.76 -11.88
CA GLU A 457 -24.94 11.65 -10.86
C GLU A 457 -26.47 11.79 -11.02
N HIS A 458 -27.01 11.47 -12.21
CA HIS A 458 -28.45 11.49 -12.53
C HIS A 458 -29.10 10.09 -12.54
N GLY A 459 -28.46 9.08 -11.96
CA GLY A 459 -29.03 7.72 -11.85
C GLY A 459 -28.56 6.71 -12.89
N TYR A 460 -27.77 7.10 -13.88
CA TYR A 460 -27.34 6.23 -14.98
C TYR A 460 -25.99 5.57 -14.66
N ALA A 461 -25.99 4.54 -13.83
CA ALA A 461 -24.77 3.89 -13.31
C ALA A 461 -23.92 3.22 -14.40
N PHE A 462 -24.55 2.80 -15.50
CA PHE A 462 -23.93 2.07 -16.61
C PHE A 462 -23.76 2.93 -17.88
N ALA A 463 -23.78 4.26 -17.74
CA ALA A 463 -23.61 5.14 -18.89
C ALA A 463 -22.22 4.98 -19.52
N GLU A 464 -22.18 4.80 -20.84
CA GLU A 464 -20.96 4.61 -21.62
C GLU A 464 -20.79 5.77 -22.61
N ILE A 465 -19.64 6.43 -22.56
CA ILE A 465 -19.31 7.53 -23.48
C ILE A 465 -18.10 7.12 -24.31
N ASN A 466 -18.35 6.90 -25.60
CA ASN A 466 -17.38 6.39 -26.54
C ASN A 466 -16.89 7.50 -27.48
N PRO A 467 -15.66 8.03 -27.29
CA PRO A 467 -15.09 9.05 -28.16
C PRO A 467 -14.66 8.46 -29.50
N LYS A 468 -15.29 8.88 -30.59
CA LYS A 468 -14.88 8.59 -31.97
C LYS A 468 -13.99 9.71 -32.47
N VAL A 469 -12.72 9.39 -32.71
CA VAL A 469 -11.68 10.34 -33.15
C VAL A 469 -11.40 10.13 -34.64
N ASN A 470 -11.93 11.01 -35.48
CA ASN A 470 -11.82 10.92 -36.93
C ASN A 470 -10.69 11.83 -37.43
N LYS A 471 -9.59 11.22 -37.89
CA LYS A 471 -8.46 11.95 -38.50
C LYS A 471 -8.84 12.38 -39.92
N SER A 472 -8.73 13.67 -40.21
CA SER A 472 -8.90 14.16 -41.58
C SER A 472 -7.80 13.61 -42.48
N LYS A 473 -8.17 13.14 -43.68
CA LYS A 473 -7.21 12.70 -44.71
C LYS A 473 -6.43 13.88 -45.32
N VAL A 474 -6.94 15.11 -45.18
CA VAL A 474 -6.37 16.33 -45.74
C VAL A 474 -6.38 17.42 -44.67
N GLY A 475 -5.20 18.00 -44.37
CA GLY A 475 -5.03 18.99 -43.31
C GLY A 475 -4.99 18.33 -41.93
N LYS A 476 -3.91 18.53 -41.16
CA LYS A 476 -3.64 17.94 -39.84
C LYS A 476 -4.70 18.35 -38.79
N ARG A 477 -5.91 17.81 -38.91
CA ARG A 477 -7.12 18.12 -38.14
C ARG A 477 -7.83 16.84 -37.73
N VAL A 478 -8.45 16.86 -36.56
CA VAL A 478 -9.19 15.73 -35.98
C VAL A 478 -10.57 16.19 -35.53
N ASP A 479 -11.61 15.56 -36.06
CA ASP A 479 -12.99 15.76 -35.59
C ASP A 479 -13.31 14.69 -34.53
N ILE A 480 -14.02 15.10 -33.47
CA ILE A 480 -14.29 14.28 -32.28
C ILE A 480 -15.80 14.22 -32.08
N THR A 481 -16.36 13.00 -32.07
CA THR A 481 -17.77 12.77 -31.74
C THR A 481 -17.85 11.89 -30.50
N LEU A 482 -18.44 12.39 -29.42
CA LEU A 482 -18.71 11.62 -28.21
C LEU A 482 -20.08 10.96 -28.34
N ASN A 483 -20.11 9.63 -28.54
CA ASN A 483 -21.35 8.87 -28.60
C ASN A 483 -21.74 8.38 -27.20
N ILE A 484 -22.95 8.71 -26.76
CA ILE A 484 -23.43 8.42 -25.41
C ILE A 484 -24.51 7.34 -25.45
N ASP A 485 -24.28 6.26 -24.69
CA ASP A 485 -25.30 5.31 -24.28
C ASP A 485 -25.59 5.55 -22.78
N LYS A 486 -26.82 5.91 -22.44
CA LYS A 486 -27.17 6.24 -21.06
C LYS A 486 -27.48 5.01 -20.20
N GLY A 487 -27.85 3.87 -20.80
CA GLY A 487 -28.38 2.73 -20.06
C GLY A 487 -29.64 3.01 -19.23
N SER A 488 -29.95 2.12 -18.28
CA SER A 488 -31.13 2.22 -17.40
C SER A 488 -30.87 3.05 -16.13
N LEU A 489 -31.94 3.61 -15.55
CA LEU A 489 -31.87 4.23 -14.22
C LEU A 489 -31.66 3.17 -13.14
N VAL A 490 -30.80 3.48 -12.18
CA VAL A 490 -30.45 2.59 -11.06
C VAL A 490 -30.75 3.28 -9.73
N TYR A 491 -31.22 2.51 -8.75
CA TYR A 491 -31.48 2.96 -7.38
C TYR A 491 -30.59 2.22 -6.37
N PHE A 492 -30.24 2.89 -5.28
CA PHE A 492 -29.60 2.24 -4.14
C PHE A 492 -30.64 1.43 -3.37
N ASN A 493 -30.46 0.13 -3.27
CA ASN A 493 -31.36 -0.77 -2.55
C ASN A 493 -31.13 -0.69 -1.03
N ARG A 494 -29.98 -1.18 -0.57
CA ARG A 494 -29.57 -1.16 0.84
C ARG A 494 -28.07 -0.89 0.98
N VAL A 495 -27.68 -0.34 2.13
CA VAL A 495 -26.29 -0.17 2.52
C VAL A 495 -25.89 -1.28 3.50
N GLU A 496 -24.88 -2.05 3.11
CA GLU A 496 -24.30 -3.11 3.92
C GLU A 496 -22.91 -2.69 4.39
N ILE A 497 -22.71 -2.57 5.71
CA ILE A 497 -21.43 -2.18 6.31
C ILE A 497 -20.72 -3.44 6.80
N ARG A 498 -19.44 -3.60 6.42
CA ARG A 498 -18.61 -4.77 6.73
C ARG A 498 -17.25 -4.36 7.29
N GLY A 499 -16.72 -5.16 8.21
CA GLY A 499 -15.39 -4.99 8.80
C GLY A 499 -15.34 -4.07 10.03
N ASN A 500 -16.46 -3.48 10.45
CA ASN A 500 -16.58 -2.66 11.64
C ASN A 500 -16.76 -3.52 12.91
N THR A 501 -15.67 -4.11 13.40
CA THR A 501 -15.70 -5.00 14.57
C THR A 501 -15.77 -4.24 15.91
N ARG A 502 -15.19 -3.05 15.97
CA ARG A 502 -15.15 -2.17 17.15
C ARG A 502 -16.08 -0.98 16.98
N THR A 503 -16.05 -0.36 15.81
CA THR A 503 -16.81 0.85 15.45
C THR A 503 -18.28 0.51 15.24
N ARG A 504 -19.16 1.25 15.90
CA ARG A 504 -20.60 1.06 15.76
C ARG A 504 -21.06 1.42 14.36
N ASP A 505 -22.02 0.65 13.84
CA ASP A 505 -22.60 0.85 12.49
C ASP A 505 -23.09 2.30 12.28
N ASN A 506 -23.77 2.89 13.28
CA ASN A 506 -24.30 4.25 13.18
C ASN A 506 -23.22 5.31 12.94
N VAL A 507 -21.99 5.09 13.42
CA VAL A 507 -20.85 6.01 13.22
C VAL A 507 -20.47 6.09 11.75
N ILE A 508 -20.52 4.96 11.05
CA ILE A 508 -20.23 4.87 9.61
C ILE A 508 -21.45 5.37 8.83
N ARG A 509 -22.64 4.87 9.18
CA ARG A 509 -23.89 5.13 8.45
C ARG A 509 -24.27 6.61 8.42
N ARG A 510 -24.10 7.34 9.53
CA ARG A 510 -24.41 8.79 9.61
C ARG A 510 -23.51 9.68 8.74
N ASP A 511 -22.40 9.13 8.24
CA ASP A 511 -21.45 9.84 7.37
C ASP A 511 -21.64 9.53 5.89
N LEU A 512 -22.51 8.58 5.58
CA LEU A 512 -22.90 8.28 4.20
C LEU A 512 -23.79 9.40 3.66
N THR A 513 -23.48 9.81 2.43
CA THR A 513 -24.32 10.68 1.61
C THR A 513 -25.27 9.86 0.75
N VAL A 514 -24.90 8.60 0.48
CA VAL A 514 -25.77 7.57 -0.10
C VAL A 514 -26.99 7.37 0.80
N LYS A 515 -28.18 7.32 0.18
CA LYS A 515 -29.44 7.06 0.87
C LYS A 515 -30.04 5.76 0.34
N GLU A 516 -30.42 4.86 1.24
CA GLU A 516 -31.18 3.66 0.87
C GLU A 516 -32.52 4.06 0.22
N GLY A 517 -32.90 3.37 -0.86
CA GLY A 517 -34.02 3.73 -1.73
C GLY A 517 -33.80 4.98 -2.60
N GLY A 518 -32.65 5.65 -2.48
CA GLY A 518 -32.32 6.84 -3.28
C GLY A 518 -31.93 6.50 -4.71
N LEU A 519 -32.04 7.47 -5.61
CA LEU A 519 -31.50 7.36 -6.96
C LEU A 519 -29.97 7.19 -6.90
N PHE A 520 -29.41 6.36 -7.78
CA PHE A 520 -27.97 6.18 -7.88
C PHE A 520 -27.29 7.55 -8.15
N ASP A 521 -26.29 7.87 -7.34
CA ASP A 521 -25.52 9.09 -7.48
C ASP A 521 -24.04 8.78 -7.18
N SER A 522 -23.21 8.82 -8.23
CA SER A 522 -21.76 8.60 -8.12
C SER A 522 -21.07 9.62 -7.21
N LYS A 523 -21.56 10.86 -7.14
CA LYS A 523 -21.04 11.90 -6.25
C LYS A 523 -21.37 11.62 -4.80
N ALA A 524 -22.53 11.04 -4.51
CA ALA A 524 -22.87 10.57 -3.17
C ALA A 524 -21.92 9.47 -2.71
N ILE A 525 -21.58 8.51 -3.58
CA ILE A 525 -20.59 7.45 -3.30
C ILE A 525 -19.22 8.08 -2.99
N ARG A 526 -18.66 8.87 -3.91
CA ARG A 526 -17.35 9.53 -3.74
C ARG A 526 -17.29 10.41 -2.48
N THR A 527 -18.38 11.11 -2.17
CA THR A 527 -18.46 11.96 -0.98
C THR A 527 -18.51 11.13 0.30
N SER A 528 -19.22 10.01 0.28
CA SER A 528 -19.27 9.04 1.39
C SER A 528 -17.89 8.45 1.65
N THR A 529 -17.20 7.95 0.61
CA THR A 529 -15.83 7.42 0.72
C THR A 529 -14.88 8.45 1.34
N ARG A 530 -14.89 9.69 0.83
CA ARG A 530 -14.02 10.76 1.38
C ARG A 530 -14.37 11.12 2.83
N LYS A 531 -15.64 11.11 3.21
CA LYS A 531 -16.05 11.37 4.61
C LYS A 531 -15.55 10.26 5.53
N LEU A 532 -15.71 8.99 5.14
CA LEU A 532 -15.24 7.85 5.94
C LEU A 532 -13.71 7.80 6.05
N GLN A 533 -12.98 8.07 4.97
CA GLN A 533 -11.51 8.17 5.01
C GLN A 533 -11.04 9.31 5.92
N ARG A 534 -11.78 10.42 5.98
CA ARG A 534 -11.49 11.56 6.88
C ARG A 534 -11.74 11.28 8.36
N LEU A 535 -12.50 10.24 8.72
CA LEU A 535 -12.70 9.86 10.11
C LEU A 535 -11.40 9.35 10.76
N ASP A 536 -10.47 8.84 9.96
CA ASP A 536 -9.20 8.29 10.44
C ASP A 536 -9.36 7.08 11.40
N PHE A 537 -10.52 6.40 11.36
CA PHE A 537 -10.77 5.17 12.13
C PHE A 537 -10.36 3.90 11.38
N PHE A 538 -10.10 4.03 10.08
CA PHE A 538 -9.89 2.93 9.17
C PHE A 538 -8.55 3.09 8.44
N GLU A 539 -7.84 1.99 8.24
CA GLU A 539 -6.71 1.88 7.31
C GLU A 539 -7.19 2.05 5.86
N ASP A 540 -8.33 1.44 5.55
CA ASP A 540 -9.00 1.56 4.27
C ASP A 540 -10.52 1.62 4.49
N ALA A 541 -11.19 2.42 3.67
CA ALA A 541 -12.64 2.58 3.69
C ALA A 541 -13.11 2.77 2.25
N THR A 542 -13.86 1.80 1.74
CA THR A 542 -14.38 1.80 0.38
C THR A 542 -15.91 1.78 0.42
N VAL A 543 -16.52 2.43 -0.56
CA VAL A 543 -17.98 2.44 -0.75
C VAL A 543 -18.19 2.01 -2.19
N THR A 544 -18.60 0.77 -2.39
CA THR A 544 -18.70 0.15 -3.71
C THR A 544 -20.15 -0.21 -4.00
N PRO A 545 -20.71 0.27 -5.13
CA PRO A 545 -22.00 -0.23 -5.58
C PRO A 545 -21.83 -1.63 -6.15
N GLN A 546 -22.72 -2.54 -5.78
CA GLN A 546 -22.75 -3.92 -6.26
C GLN A 546 -24.10 -4.18 -6.95
N PRO A 547 -24.11 -4.68 -8.20
CA PRO A 547 -25.33 -5.10 -8.88
C PRO A 547 -26.13 -6.11 -8.05
N THR A 548 -27.45 -6.01 -8.11
CA THR A 548 -28.34 -7.01 -7.53
C THR A 548 -28.94 -7.90 -8.62
N MET A 549 -29.81 -8.83 -8.23
CA MET A 549 -30.61 -9.60 -9.21
C MET A 549 -31.60 -8.71 -9.97
N ASP A 550 -32.01 -7.58 -9.37
CA ASP A 550 -32.80 -6.55 -10.02
C ASP A 550 -31.86 -5.63 -10.81
N GLU A 551 -32.05 -5.52 -12.13
CA GLU A 551 -31.18 -4.75 -13.03
C GLU A 551 -31.19 -3.24 -12.76
N ASP A 552 -32.26 -2.72 -12.15
CA ASP A 552 -32.45 -1.32 -11.78
C ASP A 552 -32.01 -1.00 -10.33
N LYS A 553 -31.38 -1.96 -9.64
CA LYS A 553 -30.97 -1.78 -8.24
C LYS A 553 -29.56 -2.24 -7.97
N MET A 554 -28.89 -1.46 -7.13
CA MET A 554 -27.56 -1.77 -6.60
C MET A 554 -27.56 -1.72 -5.08
N ASN A 555 -26.94 -2.73 -4.46
CA ASN A 555 -26.56 -2.63 -3.05
C ASN A 555 -25.32 -1.73 -2.96
N VAL A 556 -25.13 -1.09 -1.81
CA VAL A 556 -23.90 -0.35 -1.53
C VAL A 556 -23.17 -1.08 -0.42
N ILE A 557 -22.01 -1.64 -0.75
CA ILE A 557 -21.15 -2.30 0.22
C ILE A 557 -20.16 -1.27 0.73
N VAL A 558 -20.15 -1.07 2.05
CA VAL A 558 -19.18 -0.23 2.74
C VAL A 558 -18.22 -1.17 3.45
N GLU A 559 -17.04 -1.37 2.88
CA GLU A 559 -16.01 -2.21 3.47
C GLU A 559 -14.99 -1.33 4.17
N VAL A 560 -14.81 -1.55 5.47
CA VAL A 560 -13.83 -0.84 6.28
C VAL A 560 -12.83 -1.81 6.88
N LYS A 561 -11.56 -1.41 6.91
CA LYS A 561 -10.51 -2.09 7.66
C LYS A 561 -10.13 -1.23 8.85
N GLU A 562 -10.61 -1.60 10.04
CA GLU A 562 -10.34 -0.83 11.26
C GLU A 562 -8.85 -0.79 11.60
N LYS A 563 -8.40 0.35 12.10
CA LYS A 563 -7.04 0.56 12.61
C LYS A 563 -7.04 1.02 14.06
N SER A 564 -5.87 1.08 14.68
CA SER A 564 -5.74 1.68 16.01
C SER A 564 -6.05 3.18 15.93
N THR A 565 -7.00 3.62 16.76
CA THR A 565 -7.44 5.02 16.88
C THR A 565 -6.84 5.74 18.08
N GLY A 566 -6.12 5.01 18.94
CA GLY A 566 -5.30 5.56 20.01
C GLY A 566 -4.05 6.24 19.44
N GLN A 567 -3.80 7.46 19.90
CA GLN A 567 -2.69 8.29 19.47
C GLN A 567 -1.91 8.78 20.69
N PHE A 568 -0.58 8.71 20.61
CA PHE A 568 0.33 9.32 21.56
C PHE A 568 1.22 10.28 20.79
N SER A 569 1.18 11.55 21.17
CA SER A 569 1.95 12.63 20.55
C SER A 569 2.87 13.25 21.58
N VAL A 570 4.14 13.42 21.24
CA VAL A 570 5.10 14.18 22.01
C VAL A 570 5.76 15.17 21.07
N GLY A 571 5.80 16.43 21.48
CA GLY A 571 6.45 17.51 20.76
C GLY A 571 7.34 18.30 21.70
N ALA A 572 8.42 18.82 21.14
CA ALA A 572 9.19 19.88 21.78
C ALA A 572 9.26 21.07 20.81
N GLY A 573 9.36 22.25 21.36
CA GLY A 573 9.47 23.49 20.61
C GLY A 573 10.27 24.52 21.39
N TYR A 574 10.59 25.61 20.72
CA TYR A 574 11.15 26.78 21.38
C TYR A 574 10.52 28.02 20.76
N SER A 575 10.13 28.98 21.58
CA SER A 575 9.67 30.28 21.11
C SER A 575 10.21 31.42 21.95
N SER A 576 10.32 32.62 21.35
CA SER A 576 10.71 33.82 22.09
C SER A 576 9.71 34.19 23.20
N SER A 577 8.43 33.81 23.06
CA SER A 577 7.38 34.13 24.04
C SER A 577 7.19 33.09 25.15
N GLU A 578 7.46 31.81 24.90
CA GLU A 578 7.24 30.72 25.87
C GLU A 578 8.54 30.02 26.31
N SER A 579 9.69 30.40 25.73
CA SER A 579 10.96 29.68 25.85
C SER A 579 10.83 28.23 25.35
N VAL A 580 11.48 27.26 26.02
CA VAL A 580 11.37 25.83 25.68
C VAL A 580 9.95 25.36 25.98
N LEU A 581 9.30 24.71 25.02
CA LEU A 581 7.95 24.15 25.11
C LEU A 581 8.03 22.62 24.97
N PHE A 582 7.41 21.89 25.88
CA PHE A 582 7.17 20.46 25.80
C PHE A 582 5.67 20.20 25.75
N MET A 583 5.24 19.42 24.77
CA MET A 583 3.84 19.05 24.54
C MET A 583 3.73 17.54 24.59
N GLY A 584 2.77 17.03 25.35
CA GLY A 584 2.41 15.62 25.37
C GLY A 584 0.90 15.49 25.23
N GLU A 585 0.42 14.60 24.37
CA GLU A 585 -0.99 14.27 24.26
C GLU A 585 -1.16 12.76 24.14
N ILE A 586 -2.07 12.21 24.95
CA ILE A 586 -2.63 10.89 24.73
C ILE A 586 -4.10 11.05 24.37
N SER A 587 -4.53 10.44 23.27
CA SER A 587 -5.92 10.49 22.84
C SER A 587 -6.42 9.16 22.30
N GLU A 588 -7.73 8.96 22.39
CA GLU A 588 -8.47 7.87 21.77
C GLU A 588 -9.59 8.50 20.94
N ASN A 589 -9.45 8.47 19.61
CA ASN A 589 -10.33 9.19 18.68
C ASN A 589 -11.64 8.45 18.36
N ASN A 590 -11.76 7.17 18.73
CA ASN A 590 -12.95 6.36 18.56
C ASN A 590 -13.25 5.56 19.83
N LEU A 591 -13.39 6.28 20.95
CA LEU A 591 -13.58 5.71 22.28
C LEU A 591 -14.75 4.72 22.28
N LEU A 592 -14.46 3.46 22.63
CA LEU A 592 -15.44 2.36 22.65
C LEU A 592 -16.23 2.19 21.34
N GLY A 593 -15.65 2.59 20.20
CA GLY A 593 -16.29 2.49 18.89
C GLY A 593 -17.42 3.48 18.63
N THR A 594 -17.56 4.53 19.44
CA THR A 594 -18.67 5.48 19.38
C THR A 594 -18.41 6.69 18.45
N GLY A 595 -17.20 6.80 17.91
CA GLY A 595 -16.71 7.98 17.20
C GLY A 595 -16.43 9.18 18.11
N ASN A 596 -16.49 9.01 19.44
CA ASN A 596 -16.16 10.05 20.40
C ASN A 596 -14.65 10.09 20.66
N ARG A 597 -14.12 11.29 20.89
CA ARG A 597 -12.70 11.52 21.20
C ARG A 597 -12.52 11.83 22.68
N LEU A 598 -11.61 11.13 23.34
CA LEU A 598 -11.10 11.48 24.67
C LEU A 598 -9.61 11.80 24.56
N SER A 599 -9.17 12.93 25.11
CA SER A 599 -7.78 13.38 25.02
C SER A 599 -7.30 13.99 26.33
N LEU A 600 -6.11 13.63 26.77
CA LEU A 600 -5.37 14.30 27.83
C LEU A 600 -4.14 14.96 27.22
N SER A 601 -4.05 16.29 27.30
CA SER A 601 -2.92 17.08 26.81
C SER A 601 -2.20 17.79 27.95
N VAL A 602 -0.88 17.81 27.87
CA VAL A 602 0.06 18.46 28.78
C VAL A 602 0.93 19.41 27.96
N ASN A 603 0.96 20.69 28.33
CA ASN A 603 1.83 21.68 27.71
C ASN A 603 2.66 22.33 28.82
N LEU A 604 3.97 22.13 28.80
CA LEU A 604 4.93 22.69 29.76
C LEU A 604 5.86 23.64 29.03
N SER A 605 6.14 24.79 29.60
CA SER A 605 7.09 25.74 29.03
C SER A 605 7.83 26.50 30.13
N GLY A 606 8.68 27.45 29.76
CA GLY A 606 9.41 28.27 30.73
C GLY A 606 8.49 29.13 31.62
N ILE A 607 7.30 29.49 31.11
CA ILE A 607 6.37 30.39 31.80
C ILE A 607 4.93 29.88 31.91
N THR A 608 4.58 28.82 31.16
CA THR A 608 3.21 28.26 31.12
C THR A 608 3.23 26.77 31.40
N THR A 609 2.36 26.30 32.31
CA THR A 609 2.06 24.89 32.55
C THR A 609 0.56 24.67 32.38
N ARG A 610 0.15 23.75 31.50
CA ARG A 610 -1.27 23.51 31.20
C ARG A 610 -1.59 22.03 31.04
N PHE A 611 -2.55 21.55 31.82
CA PHE A 611 -3.18 20.25 31.71
C PHE A 611 -4.61 20.43 31.19
N ASN A 612 -5.02 19.61 30.23
CA ASN A 612 -6.38 19.64 29.71
C ASN A 612 -6.88 18.23 29.39
N LEU A 613 -7.96 17.82 30.05
CA LEU A 613 -8.73 16.62 29.75
C LEU A 613 -9.95 17.05 28.94
N SER A 614 -10.11 16.48 27.75
CA SER A 614 -11.12 16.87 26.79
C SER A 614 -11.88 15.65 26.27
N TYR A 615 -13.21 15.71 26.33
CA TYR A 615 -14.12 14.75 25.69
C TYR A 615 -14.93 15.43 24.60
N THR A 616 -14.96 14.85 23.40
CA THR A 616 -15.70 15.40 22.24
C THR A 616 -16.59 14.32 21.61
N ASN A 617 -17.87 14.62 21.45
CA ASN A 617 -18.75 13.94 20.52
C ASN A 617 -18.89 14.80 19.25
N PRO A 618 -18.27 14.41 18.12
CA PRO A 618 -18.29 15.20 16.88
C PRO A 618 -19.65 15.19 16.16
N ARG A 619 -20.55 14.27 16.51
CA ARG A 619 -21.87 14.06 15.90
C ARG A 619 -22.92 13.85 17.00
N PHE A 620 -23.07 14.86 17.85
CA PHE A 620 -24.02 14.83 18.95
C PHE A 620 -25.44 14.60 18.41
N LEU A 621 -26.13 13.59 18.95
CA LEU A 621 -27.45 13.15 18.48
C LEU A 621 -27.47 12.81 16.98
N ASP A 622 -26.38 12.27 16.44
CA ASP A 622 -26.18 11.95 15.01
C ASP A 622 -26.42 13.13 14.05
N SER A 623 -26.30 14.35 14.58
CA SER A 623 -26.41 15.60 13.81
C SER A 623 -25.03 16.13 13.38
N ASN A 624 -25.00 17.23 12.63
CA ASN A 624 -23.76 17.95 12.31
C ASN A 624 -23.23 18.82 13.48
N VAL A 625 -23.88 18.75 14.65
CA VAL A 625 -23.45 19.46 15.85
C VAL A 625 -22.41 18.61 16.59
N SER A 626 -21.25 19.21 16.84
CA SER A 626 -20.27 18.70 17.78
C SER A 626 -20.56 19.25 19.18
N ALA A 627 -20.36 18.41 20.20
CA ALA A 627 -20.47 18.77 21.60
C ALA A 627 -19.25 18.26 22.36
N GLY A 628 -18.79 18.97 23.38
CA GLY A 628 -17.64 18.55 24.15
C GLY A 628 -17.59 19.14 25.55
N ILE A 629 -16.76 18.53 26.37
CA ILE A 629 -16.47 18.92 27.75
C ILE A 629 -14.96 19.06 27.88
N ASP A 630 -14.49 20.19 28.40
CA ASP A 630 -13.09 20.44 28.74
C ASP A 630 -12.98 20.57 30.26
N LEU A 631 -11.95 19.95 30.84
CA LEU A 631 -11.52 20.17 32.21
C LEU A 631 -10.04 20.53 32.16
N PHE A 632 -9.70 21.71 32.68
CA PHE A 632 -8.36 22.24 32.57
C PHE A 632 -7.82 22.76 33.90
N ASN A 633 -6.51 22.68 34.02
CA ASN A 633 -5.73 23.31 35.08
C ASN A 633 -4.52 23.93 34.39
N TRP A 634 -4.34 25.23 34.57
CA TRP A 634 -3.19 25.91 34.00
C TRP A 634 -2.66 27.00 34.91
N ARG A 635 -1.34 27.15 34.85
CA ARG A 635 -0.56 28.18 35.50
C ARG A 635 0.21 28.96 34.43
N ARG A 636 0.27 30.28 34.59
CA ARG A 636 1.14 31.14 33.80
C ARG A 636 1.80 32.20 34.66
N ASP A 637 3.11 32.31 34.52
CA ASP A 637 3.92 33.33 35.16
C ASP A 637 4.01 34.54 34.19
N TYR A 638 3.46 35.69 34.61
CA TYR A 638 3.58 36.98 33.92
C TYR A 638 4.70 37.80 34.58
N ASP A 639 5.07 38.93 33.95
CA ASP A 639 6.10 39.85 34.49
C ASP A 639 5.75 40.31 35.93
N ASP A 640 4.49 40.68 36.17
CA ASP A 640 4.05 41.36 37.40
C ASP A 640 3.24 40.46 38.37
N TYR A 641 2.83 39.27 37.94
CA TYR A 641 2.01 38.34 38.74
C TYR A 641 2.03 36.91 38.19
N THR A 642 1.60 35.94 39.00
CA THR A 642 1.36 34.56 38.59
C THR A 642 -0.14 34.28 38.59
N LYS A 643 -0.63 33.66 37.51
CA LYS A 643 -2.03 33.23 37.36
C LYS A 643 -2.13 31.72 37.48
N ASP A 644 -2.84 31.23 38.48
CA ASP A 644 -3.25 29.83 38.61
C ASP A 644 -4.76 29.73 38.36
N SER A 645 -5.18 28.80 37.50
CA SER A 645 -6.58 28.71 37.09
C SER A 645 -7.01 27.26 36.85
N VAL A 646 -8.10 26.86 37.53
CA VAL A 646 -8.74 25.56 37.37
C VAL A 646 -10.17 25.80 36.90
N GLY A 647 -10.58 25.09 35.85
CA GLY A 647 -11.89 25.32 35.27
C GLY A 647 -12.39 24.17 34.41
N GLY A 648 -13.59 24.38 33.90
CA GLY A 648 -14.21 23.47 32.96
C GLY A 648 -15.13 24.23 32.00
N GLY A 649 -15.38 23.63 30.85
CA GLY A 649 -16.22 24.22 29.83
C GLY A 649 -17.03 23.22 29.05
N LEU A 650 -18.22 23.65 28.66
CA LEU A 650 -19.03 22.98 27.63
C LEU A 650 -18.79 23.70 26.31
N ARG A 651 -18.55 22.94 25.25
CA ARG A 651 -18.35 23.46 23.90
C ARG A 651 -19.31 22.81 22.93
N PHE A 652 -19.82 23.61 22.02
CA PHE A 652 -20.63 23.19 20.90
C PHE A 652 -20.07 23.82 19.63
N GLY A 653 -20.21 23.13 18.51
CA GLY A 653 -19.81 23.68 17.22
C GLY A 653 -20.53 23.02 16.08
N HIS A 654 -21.01 23.80 15.12
CA HIS A 654 -21.62 23.25 13.91
C HIS A 654 -21.38 24.16 12.71
N PRO A 655 -21.33 23.60 11.50
CA PRO A 655 -21.41 24.42 10.28
C PRO A 655 -22.76 25.12 10.27
N PHE A 656 -22.79 26.43 10.01
CA PHE A 656 -24.05 27.19 9.94
C PHE A 656 -24.33 27.77 8.56
N PHE A 657 -23.29 28.20 7.82
CA PHE A 657 -23.45 28.77 6.48
C PHE A 657 -22.18 28.58 5.64
N GLU A 658 -22.30 27.94 4.47
CA GLU A 658 -21.16 27.63 3.58
C GLU A 658 -19.96 27.00 4.32
N LYS A 659 -18.83 27.73 4.39
CA LYS A 659 -17.58 27.35 5.09
C LYS A 659 -17.45 28.01 6.47
N TRP A 660 -18.53 28.64 6.95
CA TRP A 660 -18.59 29.23 8.28
C TRP A 660 -19.04 28.22 9.33
N TYR A 661 -18.29 28.18 10.41
CA TYR A 661 -18.57 27.42 11.61
C TYR A 661 -18.90 28.39 12.73
N ILE A 662 -19.95 28.08 13.48
CA ILE A 662 -20.21 28.73 14.76
C ILE A 662 -19.79 27.76 15.86
N TYR A 663 -19.00 28.27 16.79
CA TYR A 663 -18.69 27.61 18.05
C TYR A 663 -19.31 28.43 19.16
N TYR A 664 -19.94 27.76 20.12
CA TYR A 664 -20.45 28.43 21.29
C TYR A 664 -20.29 27.54 22.50
N GLY A 665 -20.14 28.14 23.66
CA GLY A 665 -19.82 27.39 24.86
C GLY A 665 -19.98 28.22 26.11
N TYR A 666 -19.87 27.52 27.23
CA TYR A 666 -19.92 28.08 28.57
C TYR A 666 -18.69 27.59 29.34
N SER A 667 -17.99 28.48 30.03
CA SER A 667 -16.87 28.13 30.90
C SER A 667 -17.06 28.65 32.31
N LEU A 668 -16.52 27.89 33.25
CA LEU A 668 -16.32 28.29 34.64
C LEU A 668 -14.83 28.18 34.93
N ASP A 669 -14.22 29.31 35.30
CA ASP A 669 -12.80 29.43 35.60
C ASP A 669 -12.66 29.95 37.03
N ASN A 670 -12.05 29.18 37.93
CA ASN A 670 -11.66 29.64 39.25
C ASN A 670 -10.17 30.00 39.22
N THR A 671 -9.86 31.28 39.37
CA THR A 671 -8.54 31.86 39.18
C THR A 671 -8.03 32.45 40.49
N THR A 672 -6.75 32.25 40.77
CA THR A 672 -6.03 32.91 41.86
C THR A 672 -4.85 33.65 41.25
N LEU A 673 -4.70 34.92 41.61
CA LEU A 673 -3.47 35.66 41.35
C LEU A 673 -2.54 35.55 42.56
N SER A 674 -1.28 35.29 42.30
CA SER A 674 -0.22 35.22 43.31
C SER A 674 1.03 35.97 42.83
N ASN A 675 2.04 36.11 43.69
CA ASN A 675 3.27 36.86 43.40
C ASN A 675 3.02 38.32 42.98
N VAL A 676 1.95 38.94 43.48
CA VAL A 676 1.64 40.35 43.26
C VAL A 676 2.46 41.21 44.23
N ALA A 677 3.16 42.23 43.71
CA ALA A 677 3.96 43.12 44.55
C ALA A 677 3.08 44.00 45.46
N ALA A 678 3.55 44.31 46.68
CA ALA A 678 2.79 45.16 47.61
C ALA A 678 2.54 46.58 47.07
N ASN A 679 3.42 47.07 46.19
CA ASN A 679 3.31 48.34 45.48
C ASN A 679 2.76 48.18 44.05
N ALA A 680 2.17 47.05 43.70
CA ALA A 680 1.56 46.85 42.38
C ALA A 680 0.45 47.87 42.11
N SER A 681 0.20 48.11 40.82
CA SER A 681 -0.85 48.95 40.28
C SER A 681 -2.21 48.52 40.79
N GLN A 682 -3.13 49.48 40.94
CA GLN A 682 -4.45 49.19 41.47
C GLN A 682 -5.22 48.22 40.56
N ILE A 683 -5.00 48.26 39.25
CA ILE A 683 -5.61 47.34 38.28
C ILE A 683 -5.23 45.88 38.55
N ILE A 684 -3.96 45.62 38.91
CA ILE A 684 -3.50 44.27 39.25
C ILE A 684 -4.09 43.83 40.59
N LYS A 685 -4.07 44.71 41.61
CA LYS A 685 -4.64 44.44 42.93
C LYS A 685 -6.14 44.18 42.90
N ASP A 686 -6.89 44.99 42.15
CA ASP A 686 -8.34 44.80 41.95
C ASP A 686 -8.64 43.45 41.29
N SER A 687 -7.68 42.88 40.55
CA SER A 687 -7.82 41.56 39.93
C SER A 687 -7.58 40.40 40.91
N GLU A 688 -6.96 40.64 42.07
CA GLU A 688 -6.77 39.61 43.12
C GLU A 688 -8.11 39.20 43.75
N ASP A 689 -9.09 40.10 43.77
CA ASP A 689 -10.44 39.86 44.28
C ASP A 689 -11.40 39.29 43.21
N ILE A 690 -10.90 38.96 42.01
CA ILE A 690 -11.71 38.39 40.92
C ILE A 690 -11.31 36.93 40.69
N ASN A 691 -11.99 36.03 41.39
CA ASN A 691 -11.64 34.61 41.37
C ASN A 691 -12.48 33.83 40.39
N LEU A 692 -13.81 33.88 40.53
CA LEU A 692 -14.72 33.09 39.73
C LEU A 692 -15.12 33.85 38.46
N THR A 693 -14.74 33.34 37.29
CA THR A 693 -15.23 33.82 35.99
C THR A 693 -16.20 32.81 35.40
N SER A 694 -17.46 33.23 35.25
CA SER A 694 -18.51 32.48 34.56
C SER A 694 -18.80 33.16 33.23
N ALA A 695 -18.55 32.46 32.11
CA ALA A 695 -18.52 33.12 30.82
C ALA A 695 -19.11 32.29 29.68
N VAL A 696 -19.82 32.97 28.78
CA VAL A 696 -20.28 32.42 27.50
C VAL A 696 -19.37 32.91 26.39
N HIS A 697 -19.00 32.00 25.50
CA HIS A 697 -18.13 32.25 24.35
C HIS A 697 -18.89 31.95 23.08
N VAL A 698 -18.83 32.84 22.09
CA VAL A 698 -19.33 32.61 20.74
C VAL A 698 -18.23 32.96 19.76
N ARG A 699 -17.93 32.06 18.83
CA ARG A 699 -16.92 32.25 17.79
C ARG A 699 -17.50 31.90 16.43
N PHE A 700 -17.42 32.84 15.50
CA PHE A 700 -17.64 32.60 14.08
C PHE A 700 -16.30 32.42 13.39
N LEU A 701 -16.12 31.33 12.67
CA LEU A 701 -14.88 30.98 12.00
C LEU A 701 -15.15 30.62 10.54
N ARG A 702 -14.42 31.25 9.61
CA ARG A 702 -14.32 30.81 8.21
C ARG A 702 -12.88 30.55 7.85
N ASP A 703 -12.57 29.31 7.49
CA ASP A 703 -11.25 28.89 7.04
C ASP A 703 -11.32 28.36 5.61
N THR A 704 -10.54 28.97 4.72
CA THR A 704 -10.44 28.64 3.30
C THR A 704 -9.01 28.45 2.85
N LEU A 705 -8.06 28.36 3.78
CA LEU A 705 -6.64 28.18 3.48
C LEU A 705 -6.42 26.83 2.79
N ASN A 706 -5.57 26.84 1.77
CA ASN A 706 -5.27 25.63 1.01
C ASN A 706 -4.29 24.68 1.73
N ARG A 707 -3.43 25.24 2.58
CA ARG A 707 -2.49 24.52 3.46
C ARG A 707 -2.33 25.26 4.78
N ARG A 708 -1.88 24.58 5.83
CA ARG A 708 -1.76 25.17 7.19
C ARG A 708 -0.47 25.95 7.40
N PHE A 709 0.63 25.54 6.78
CA PHE A 709 1.92 26.21 6.86
C PHE A 709 2.25 26.84 5.50
N VAL A 710 2.62 28.12 5.52
CA VAL A 710 2.85 28.97 4.33
C VAL A 710 1.71 28.82 3.29
N PRO A 711 0.46 29.22 3.63
CA PRO A 711 -0.65 29.17 2.68
C PRO A 711 -0.36 30.03 1.46
N ASP A 712 -0.64 29.52 0.25
CA ASP A 712 -0.47 30.30 -0.99
C ASP A 712 -1.75 31.03 -1.41
N SER A 713 -2.89 30.63 -0.88
CA SER A 713 -4.19 31.12 -1.27
C SER A 713 -5.26 30.90 -0.19
N GLY A 714 -6.25 31.77 -0.21
CA GLY A 714 -7.42 31.70 0.67
C GLY A 714 -7.36 32.67 1.83
N SER A 715 -8.23 32.46 2.80
CA SER A 715 -8.41 33.36 3.94
C SER A 715 -8.86 32.64 5.20
N ARG A 716 -8.51 33.22 6.35
CA ARG A 716 -8.98 32.80 7.67
C ARG A 716 -9.58 34.00 8.39
N ASN A 717 -10.86 33.90 8.74
CA ASN A 717 -11.63 34.98 9.34
C ASN A 717 -12.23 34.48 10.67
N SER A 718 -12.09 35.24 11.74
CA SER A 718 -12.57 34.87 13.07
C SER A 718 -13.19 36.07 13.76
N PHE A 719 -14.39 35.90 14.31
CA PHE A 719 -15.02 36.86 15.21
C PHE A 719 -15.38 36.14 16.51
N ILE A 720 -14.97 36.69 17.65
CA ILE A 720 -15.11 36.08 18.97
C ILE A 720 -15.82 37.07 19.89
N VAL A 721 -16.80 36.58 20.62
CA VAL A 721 -17.50 37.27 21.70
C VAL A 721 -17.34 36.44 22.97
N ARG A 722 -16.82 37.04 24.04
CA ARG A 722 -16.74 36.45 25.37
C ARG A 722 -17.45 37.37 26.35
N HIS A 723 -18.54 36.89 26.95
CA HIS A 723 -19.30 37.64 27.95
C HIS A 723 -19.20 36.91 29.29
N ALA A 724 -18.74 37.61 30.31
CA ALA A 724 -18.63 37.11 31.68
C ALA A 724 -19.46 37.97 32.63
N GLY A 725 -20.01 37.36 33.68
CA GLY A 725 -20.73 38.09 34.73
C GLY A 725 -22.21 38.32 34.44
N GLY A 726 -22.79 39.33 35.10
CA GLY A 726 -24.20 39.69 34.98
C GLY A 726 -25.14 38.53 35.35
N TRP A 727 -25.92 38.06 34.37
CA TRP A 727 -26.87 36.95 34.54
C TRP A 727 -26.20 35.57 34.66
N LEU A 728 -24.89 35.48 34.34
CA LEU A 728 -24.09 34.26 34.47
C LEU A 728 -23.50 34.08 35.88
N GLY A 729 -23.58 35.09 36.73
CA GLY A 729 -22.91 35.13 38.03
C GLY A 729 -21.39 35.21 37.91
N GLY A 730 -20.68 34.92 39.00
CA GLY A 730 -19.23 35.08 39.09
C GLY A 730 -18.80 36.49 39.50
N ASP A 731 -17.50 36.64 39.72
CA ASP A 731 -16.85 37.88 40.14
C ASP A 731 -16.54 38.77 38.95
N ALA A 732 -16.04 38.21 37.85
CA ALA A 732 -15.71 38.98 36.65
C ALA A 732 -16.97 39.45 35.90
N ASP A 733 -16.97 40.67 35.38
CA ASP A 733 -18.10 41.26 34.65
C ASP A 733 -17.62 42.10 33.46
N PHE A 734 -17.60 41.49 32.28
CA PHE A 734 -17.11 42.11 31.05
C PHE A 734 -17.66 41.47 29.77
N THR A 735 -17.61 42.22 28.67
CA THR A 735 -17.83 41.71 27.31
C THR A 735 -16.62 42.00 26.45
N LYS A 736 -15.95 40.97 25.93
CA LYS A 736 -14.79 41.07 25.06
C LYS A 736 -15.15 40.67 23.63
N LEU A 737 -14.82 41.53 22.69
CA LEU A 737 -15.03 41.36 21.26
C LEU A 737 -13.67 41.31 20.57
N GLU A 738 -13.44 40.31 19.72
CA GLU A 738 -12.21 40.17 18.95
C GLU A 738 -12.52 39.78 17.50
N GLY A 739 -11.99 40.53 16.55
CA GLY A 739 -12.10 40.27 15.11
C GLY A 739 -10.72 40.10 14.49
N SER A 740 -10.57 39.12 13.61
CA SER A 740 -9.37 38.96 12.80
C SER A 740 -9.68 38.43 11.41
N SER A 741 -8.90 38.88 10.42
CA SER A 741 -9.03 38.50 9.02
C SER A 741 -7.64 38.41 8.39
N SER A 742 -7.28 37.24 7.87
CA SER A 742 -5.99 36.96 7.21
C SER A 742 -6.24 36.47 5.80
N TRP A 743 -5.52 37.03 4.82
CA TRP A 743 -5.67 36.74 3.40
C TRP A 743 -4.32 36.46 2.75
N TYR A 744 -4.32 35.49 1.83
CA TYR A 744 -3.13 35.06 1.08
C TYR A 744 -3.46 35.12 -0.41
N PHE A 745 -2.63 35.83 -1.17
CA PHE A 745 -2.81 36.04 -2.59
C PHE A 745 -1.55 35.58 -3.34
N PRO A 746 -1.65 34.66 -4.31
CA PRO A 746 -0.51 34.28 -5.13
C PRO A 746 -0.11 35.46 -6.03
N MET A 747 1.20 35.66 -6.20
CA MET A 747 1.83 36.67 -7.05
C MET A 747 2.78 36.01 -8.07
N PHE A 748 3.45 36.84 -8.87
CA PHE A 748 4.49 36.40 -9.81
C PHE A 748 5.65 35.70 -9.07
N TRP A 749 6.40 34.88 -9.81
CA TRP A 749 7.52 34.08 -9.27
C TRP A 749 7.17 33.21 -8.05
N LYS A 750 5.93 32.69 -7.99
CA LYS A 750 5.41 31.88 -6.88
C LYS A 750 5.47 32.59 -5.52
N SER A 751 5.60 33.92 -5.51
CA SER A 751 5.55 34.72 -4.28
C SER A 751 4.10 34.84 -3.79
N ILE A 752 3.92 35.16 -2.51
CA ILE A 752 2.62 35.23 -1.84
C ILE A 752 2.53 36.56 -1.11
N PHE A 753 1.49 37.32 -1.40
CA PHE A 753 1.14 38.50 -0.61
C PHE A 753 0.24 38.07 0.54
N HIS A 754 0.67 38.35 1.76
CA HIS A 754 -0.06 38.07 3.00
C HIS A 754 -0.47 39.39 3.66
N ILE A 755 -1.74 39.48 4.03
CA ILE A 755 -2.24 40.58 4.86
C ILE A 755 -3.14 40.03 5.96
N LYS A 756 -2.88 40.44 7.20
CA LYS A 756 -3.70 40.16 8.37
C LYS A 756 -4.10 41.46 9.03
N GLY A 757 -5.36 41.58 9.42
CA GLY A 757 -5.86 42.64 10.29
C GLY A 757 -6.53 42.02 11.51
N ALA A 758 -6.35 42.64 12.67
CA ALA A 758 -7.01 42.27 13.91
C ALA A 758 -7.41 43.50 14.71
N ILE A 759 -8.53 43.40 15.40
CA ILE A 759 -9.10 44.44 16.26
C ILE A 759 -9.77 43.79 17.46
N GLY A 760 -9.71 44.42 18.62
CA GLY A 760 -10.44 43.96 19.79
C GLY A 760 -10.79 45.06 20.75
N GLN A 761 -11.88 44.86 21.49
CA GLN A 761 -12.32 45.75 22.55
C GLN A 761 -12.97 44.95 23.68
N VAL A 762 -12.67 45.32 24.92
CA VAL A 762 -13.31 44.77 26.11
C VAL A 762 -14.05 45.87 26.87
N PHE A 763 -15.31 45.60 27.15
CA PHE A 763 -16.22 46.50 27.87
C PHE A 763 -16.41 45.93 29.28
N ALA A 764 -15.91 46.63 30.30
CA ALA A 764 -16.19 46.31 31.69
C ALA A 764 -17.52 46.95 32.13
N SER A 765 -18.20 46.34 33.10
CA SER A 765 -19.37 46.98 33.73
C SER A 765 -18.96 48.16 34.63
N ASP A 766 -19.93 48.95 35.11
CA ASP A 766 -19.70 50.12 35.98
C ASP A 766 -18.95 49.78 37.27
N LYS A 767 -18.98 48.51 37.70
CA LYS A 767 -18.26 48.00 38.87
C LYS A 767 -16.79 47.69 38.58
N LYS A 768 -16.31 47.89 37.34
CA LYS A 768 -14.94 47.71 36.84
C LYS A 768 -14.31 46.35 37.18
N LYS A 769 -15.10 45.27 37.20
CA LYS A 769 -14.62 43.91 37.48
C LYS A 769 -14.04 43.21 36.23
N LEU A 770 -13.03 43.84 35.63
CA LEU A 770 -12.28 43.29 34.48
C LEU A 770 -10.89 42.84 34.96
N PRO A 771 -10.62 41.51 34.98
CA PRO A 771 -9.30 41.02 35.32
C PRO A 771 -8.21 41.54 34.39
N VAL A 772 -7.04 41.86 34.95
CA VAL A 772 -5.87 42.35 34.19
C VAL A 772 -5.46 41.38 33.07
N TYR A 773 -5.54 40.06 33.31
CA TYR A 773 -5.22 39.04 32.31
C TYR A 773 -6.25 38.89 31.17
N GLU A 774 -7.38 39.60 31.23
CA GLU A 774 -8.36 39.66 30.13
C GLU A 774 -8.16 40.91 29.25
N ARG A 775 -7.26 41.82 29.62
CA ARG A 775 -6.88 42.99 28.81
C ARG A 775 -6.00 42.60 27.62
N PHE A 776 -5.83 43.54 26.69
CA PHE A 776 -5.03 43.33 25.48
C PHE A 776 -3.57 43.73 25.68
N TYR A 777 -2.69 42.94 25.07
CA TYR A 777 -1.24 43.14 25.01
C TYR A 777 -0.77 42.76 23.60
N LEU A 778 0.14 43.53 23.01
CA LEU A 778 0.75 43.24 21.71
C LEU A 778 2.27 43.08 21.83
N GLY A 779 2.89 42.60 20.75
CA GLY A 779 4.31 42.23 20.65
C GLY A 779 4.52 40.74 20.34
N GLY A 780 5.66 40.41 19.73
CA GLY A 780 6.08 39.06 19.38
C GLY A 780 5.52 38.50 18.07
N MET A 781 5.91 37.26 17.74
CA MET A 781 5.65 36.56 16.46
C MET A 781 4.19 36.56 15.96
N ASN A 782 3.21 36.64 16.87
CA ASN A 782 1.78 36.50 16.54
C ASN A 782 1.02 37.83 16.40
N SER A 783 1.66 38.95 16.75
CA SER A 783 1.10 40.30 16.60
C SER A 783 2.10 41.22 15.90
N ILE A 784 2.82 42.10 16.60
CA ILE A 784 3.78 43.04 16.02
C ILE A 784 5.20 42.50 16.25
N ARG A 785 5.82 41.96 15.20
CA ARG A 785 7.20 41.44 15.23
C ARG A 785 8.21 42.57 15.39
N GLY A 786 9.31 42.30 16.07
CA GLY A 786 10.32 43.32 16.40
C GLY A 786 10.11 43.96 17.78
N PHE A 787 8.97 43.72 18.42
CA PHE A 787 8.72 43.99 19.83
C PHE A 787 8.68 42.68 20.61
N SER A 788 9.17 42.66 21.85
CA SER A 788 9.09 41.47 22.71
C SER A 788 7.63 41.14 23.07
N SER A 789 7.35 39.88 23.40
CA SER A 789 6.00 39.45 23.74
C SER A 789 5.41 40.33 24.85
N THR A 790 4.15 40.75 24.70
CA THR A 790 3.40 41.60 25.65
C THR A 790 4.04 42.95 26.00
N SER A 791 5.02 43.43 25.24
CA SER A 791 5.70 44.70 25.52
C SER A 791 4.90 45.94 25.11
N ILE A 792 4.02 45.83 24.10
CA ILE A 792 3.16 46.93 23.68
C ILE A 792 1.91 46.90 24.56
N SER A 793 1.88 47.79 25.54
CA SER A 793 0.83 47.91 26.56
C SER A 793 0.80 49.32 27.14
N PRO A 794 -0.38 49.84 27.52
CA PRO A 794 -0.47 50.92 28.49
C PRO A 794 0.28 50.56 29.77
N VAL A 795 0.92 51.56 30.38
CA VAL A 795 1.66 51.44 31.64
C VAL A 795 0.99 52.28 32.72
N ASP A 796 1.02 51.80 33.97
CA ASP A 796 0.57 52.59 35.11
C ASP A 796 1.54 53.76 35.34
N PRO A 797 1.06 55.02 35.40
CA PRO A 797 1.94 56.18 35.50
C PRO A 797 2.68 56.29 36.86
N VAL A 798 2.25 55.54 37.88
CA VAL A 798 2.84 55.56 39.22
C VAL A 798 3.81 54.40 39.41
N THR A 799 3.40 53.19 39.03
CA THR A 799 4.19 51.97 39.27
C THR A 799 5.04 51.57 38.07
N ASN A 800 4.76 52.12 36.88
CA ASN A 800 5.37 51.76 35.60
C ASN A 800 5.15 50.29 35.18
N GLU A 801 4.18 49.60 35.79
CA GLU A 801 3.80 48.23 35.44
C GLU A 801 2.89 48.19 34.20
N LYS A 802 2.91 47.07 33.48
CA LYS A 802 2.13 46.90 32.24
C LYS A 802 0.70 46.47 32.57
N ILE A 803 -0.22 47.42 32.52
CA ILE A 803 -1.61 47.19 32.94
C ILE A 803 -2.53 46.67 31.83
N GLY A 804 -2.08 46.63 30.58
CA GLY A 804 -2.88 46.19 29.42
C GLY A 804 -3.97 47.19 29.01
N GLY A 805 -4.43 47.08 27.77
CA GLY A 805 -5.47 47.95 27.21
C GLY A 805 -6.86 47.34 27.17
N ASP A 806 -7.87 48.19 27.07
CA ASP A 806 -9.24 47.78 26.79
C ASP A 806 -9.55 47.72 25.28
N LYS A 807 -8.67 48.29 24.44
CA LYS A 807 -8.78 48.31 22.98
C LYS A 807 -7.44 47.94 22.34
N MET A 808 -7.48 47.24 21.22
CA MET A 808 -6.29 46.99 20.40
C MET A 808 -6.65 46.91 18.92
N TRP A 809 -5.66 47.22 18.08
CA TRP A 809 -5.67 46.82 16.67
C TRP A 809 -4.25 46.56 16.19
N TYR A 810 -4.10 45.68 15.21
CA TYR A 810 -2.85 45.54 14.48
C TYR A 810 -3.06 45.00 13.06
N THR A 811 -2.09 45.23 12.19
CA THR A 811 -2.00 44.62 10.87
C THR A 811 -0.59 44.08 10.60
N ASN A 812 -0.55 42.94 9.93
CA ASN A 812 0.68 42.34 9.41
C ASN A 812 0.57 42.32 7.89
N ILE A 813 1.56 42.90 7.21
CA ILE A 813 1.65 42.90 5.75
C ILE A 813 2.97 42.26 5.39
N ALA A 814 2.94 41.25 4.52
CA ALA A 814 4.14 40.52 4.16
C ALA A 814 4.13 40.04 2.71
N VAL A 815 5.34 39.93 2.14
CA VAL A 815 5.60 39.21 0.90
C VAL A 815 6.47 38.01 1.22
N GLN A 816 5.95 36.82 0.92
CA GLN A 816 6.61 35.55 1.14
C GLN A 816 7.07 35.00 -0.21
N PHE A 817 8.25 34.42 -0.31
CA PHE A 817 8.80 33.92 -1.57
C PHE A 817 9.61 32.64 -1.35
N PRO A 818 9.58 31.69 -2.29
CA PRO A 818 10.36 30.46 -2.16
C PRO A 818 11.85 30.77 -2.27
N LEU A 819 12.64 30.26 -1.33
CA LEU A 819 14.10 30.24 -1.41
C LEU A 819 14.59 28.89 -1.97
N VAL A 820 14.01 27.80 -1.47
CA VAL A 820 14.25 26.43 -1.94
C VAL A 820 12.93 25.66 -1.87
N GLU A 821 12.25 25.55 -3.01
CA GLU A 821 10.88 25.00 -3.10
C GLU A 821 10.82 23.53 -2.68
N GLU A 822 11.79 22.72 -3.14
CA GLU A 822 11.91 21.29 -2.82
C GLU A 822 12.12 21.03 -1.33
N ALA A 823 12.76 21.97 -0.62
CA ALA A 823 13.00 21.89 0.82
C ALA A 823 11.91 22.61 1.65
N GLY A 824 10.90 23.20 1.01
CA GLY A 824 9.85 23.96 1.68
C GLY A 824 10.34 25.22 2.40
N LEU A 825 11.50 25.77 2.00
CA LEU A 825 12.10 26.96 2.61
C LEU A 825 11.62 28.22 1.89
N HIS A 826 11.05 29.15 2.66
CA HIS A 826 10.54 30.42 2.18
C HIS A 826 11.17 31.58 2.95
N GLY A 827 11.46 32.66 2.25
CA GLY A 827 11.77 33.96 2.83
C GLY A 827 10.50 34.80 2.99
N GLU A 828 10.55 35.78 3.88
CA GLU A 828 9.49 36.75 4.11
C GLU A 828 10.11 38.15 4.29
N VAL A 829 9.48 39.17 3.71
CA VAL A 829 9.71 40.57 4.06
C VAL A 829 8.39 41.14 4.54
N PHE A 830 8.39 41.83 5.67
CA PHE A 830 7.15 42.26 6.32
C PHE A 830 7.22 43.67 6.88
N THR A 831 6.04 44.24 7.12
CA THR A 831 5.81 45.38 7.99
C THR A 831 4.61 45.12 8.88
N ASP A 832 4.75 45.45 10.17
CA ASP A 832 3.70 45.27 11.16
C ASP A 832 3.37 46.62 11.80
N LEU A 833 2.08 46.91 11.96
CA LEU A 833 1.57 48.16 12.51
C LEU A 833 0.51 47.86 13.57
N GLY A 834 0.41 48.67 14.62
CA GLY A 834 -0.71 48.58 15.55
C GLY A 834 -0.39 49.15 16.93
N ASN A 835 -1.38 49.09 17.81
CA ASN A 835 -1.24 49.63 19.16
C ASN A 835 -2.29 49.06 20.13
N VAL A 836 -2.09 49.34 21.41
CA VAL A 836 -2.99 49.01 22.52
C VAL A 836 -3.33 50.30 23.26
N TYR A 837 -4.61 50.50 23.57
CA TYR A 837 -5.11 51.73 24.20
C TYR A 837 -5.81 51.42 25.53
N GLY A 838 -5.69 52.34 26.49
CA GLY A 838 -6.34 52.28 27.79
C GLY A 838 -7.82 52.70 27.75
N VAL A 839 -8.48 52.56 28.90
CA VAL A 839 -9.92 52.86 29.06
C VAL A 839 -10.24 54.31 28.71
N ASP A 840 -9.40 55.24 29.14
CA ASP A 840 -9.58 56.68 28.94
C ASP A 840 -9.08 57.17 27.57
N ASP A 841 -8.46 56.30 26.79
CA ASP A 841 -7.91 56.61 25.47
C ASP A 841 -8.95 56.36 24.36
N ASN A 842 -9.02 57.31 23.42
CA ASN A 842 -9.79 57.13 22.18
C ASN A 842 -9.02 56.25 21.18
N TRP A 843 -9.74 55.67 20.22
CA TRP A 843 -9.11 55.04 19.06
C TRP A 843 -8.27 56.06 18.31
N ASP A 844 -6.96 55.81 18.19
CA ASP A 844 -6.05 56.66 17.43
C ASP A 844 -5.31 55.85 16.35
N PHE A 845 -5.71 56.00 15.09
CA PHE A 845 -5.05 55.32 13.97
C PHE A 845 -3.85 56.11 13.39
N GLY A 846 -3.45 57.20 14.04
CA GLY A 846 -2.30 58.04 13.70
C GLY A 846 -1.06 57.76 14.55
N ASP A 847 -1.23 57.49 15.84
CA ASP A 847 -0.15 57.11 16.76
C ASP A 847 -0.15 55.58 17.05
N PHE A 848 0.77 54.88 16.39
CA PHE A 848 0.89 53.42 16.45
C PHE A 848 2.33 52.95 16.32
N LYS A 849 2.60 51.77 16.89
CA LYS A 849 3.88 51.09 16.72
C LYS A 849 4.00 50.55 15.31
N LYS A 850 5.17 50.71 14.70
CA LYS A 850 5.44 50.32 13.31
C LYS A 850 6.81 49.67 13.20
N THR A 851 6.86 48.49 12.62
CA THR A 851 8.10 47.75 12.35
C THR A 851 8.20 47.34 10.90
N ALA A 852 9.43 47.11 10.44
CA ALA A 852 9.71 46.41 9.20
C ALA A 852 10.80 45.38 9.43
N GLY A 853 10.78 44.29 8.66
CA GLY A 853 11.67 43.18 8.93
C GLY A 853 11.75 42.14 7.84
N VAL A 854 12.59 41.15 8.11
CA VAL A 854 12.78 39.97 7.26
C VAL A 854 12.62 38.71 8.09
N GLY A 855 12.17 37.63 7.46
CA GLY A 855 11.97 36.36 8.11
C GLY A 855 12.20 35.17 7.20
N PHE A 856 12.24 34.00 7.82
CA PHE A 856 12.39 32.70 7.19
C PHE A 856 11.35 31.75 7.74
N MET A 857 10.77 30.95 6.86
CA MET A 857 9.79 29.94 7.20
C MET A 857 10.23 28.63 6.56
N TRP A 858 10.42 27.60 7.37
CA TRP A 858 10.93 26.32 6.90
C TRP A 858 10.11 25.17 7.47
N MET A 859 9.59 24.31 6.60
CA MET A 859 9.07 23.02 7.02
C MET A 859 10.24 22.05 7.17
N SER A 860 10.88 22.04 8.33
CA SER A 860 12.01 21.15 8.61
C SER A 860 11.55 19.71 8.91
N PRO A 861 12.45 18.71 8.85
CA PRO A 861 12.14 17.36 9.31
C PRO A 861 11.67 17.27 10.76
N MET A 862 12.01 18.26 11.59
CA MET A 862 11.63 18.35 13.02
C MET A 862 10.34 19.16 13.25
N GLY A 863 9.68 19.61 12.17
CA GLY A 863 8.49 20.45 12.23
C GLY A 863 8.72 21.87 11.67
N PRO A 864 7.69 22.72 11.70
CA PRO A 864 7.79 24.03 11.11
C PRO A 864 8.68 24.95 11.97
N ILE A 865 9.39 25.84 11.31
CA ILE A 865 10.26 26.85 11.92
C ILE A 865 9.88 28.19 11.30
N ARG A 866 9.71 29.21 12.15
CA ARG A 866 9.64 30.61 11.74
C ARG A 866 10.67 31.40 12.52
N LEU A 867 11.45 32.19 11.81
CA LEU A 867 12.39 33.14 12.36
C LEU A 867 12.07 34.49 11.74
N ALA A 868 11.97 35.55 12.54
CA ALA A 868 11.72 36.89 12.07
C ALA A 868 12.61 37.88 12.82
N TRP A 869 13.26 38.77 12.10
CA TRP A 869 13.91 39.94 12.65
C TRP A 869 13.09 41.16 12.29
N GLY A 870 12.58 41.86 13.30
CA GLY A 870 11.83 43.10 13.13
C GLY A 870 12.62 44.29 13.68
N TYR A 871 12.65 45.38 12.92
CA TYR A 871 13.24 46.66 13.30
C TYR A 871 12.14 47.67 13.64
N ASN A 872 12.25 48.32 14.79
CA ASN A 872 11.32 49.36 15.23
C ASN A 872 11.60 50.65 14.46
N LEU A 873 10.65 51.07 13.61
CA LEU A 873 10.81 52.23 12.72
C LEU A 873 10.59 53.56 13.45
N ASP A 874 10.10 53.54 14.69
CA ASP A 874 9.76 54.74 15.46
C ASP A 874 9.96 54.47 16.95
N LYS A 875 11.24 54.27 17.28
CA LYS A 875 11.69 53.90 18.61
C LYS A 875 11.42 55.02 19.61
N GLN A 876 10.66 54.71 20.67
CA GLN A 876 10.49 55.57 21.83
C GLN A 876 11.51 55.23 22.94
N ASP A 877 11.67 56.14 23.91
CA ASP A 877 12.57 55.91 25.05
C ASP A 877 12.15 54.68 25.85
N GLY A 878 13.10 53.80 26.14
CA GLY A 878 12.86 52.52 26.84
C GLY A 878 12.49 51.34 25.93
N GLU A 879 12.30 51.56 24.62
CA GLU A 879 12.03 50.47 23.66
C GLU A 879 13.30 49.88 23.05
N ASP A 880 13.23 48.62 22.62
CA ASP A 880 14.28 48.00 21.83
C ASP A 880 14.29 48.51 20.39
N SER A 881 15.47 48.62 19.77
CA SER A 881 15.60 49.02 18.36
C SER A 881 15.21 47.92 17.39
N SER A 882 15.33 46.66 17.80
CA SER A 882 14.98 45.49 17.01
C SER A 882 14.87 44.26 17.89
N ASN A 883 14.08 43.27 17.47
CA ASN A 883 13.98 42.00 18.16
C ASN A 883 14.01 40.82 17.17
N TRP A 884 14.51 39.68 17.65
CA TRP A 884 14.40 38.39 16.96
C TRP A 884 13.27 37.58 17.57
N ASP A 885 12.27 37.27 16.74
CA ASP A 885 11.20 36.36 17.06
C ASP A 885 11.51 35.00 16.44
N PHE A 886 11.35 33.94 17.23
CA PHE A 886 11.58 32.57 16.78
C PHE A 886 10.46 31.67 17.29
N THR A 887 10.07 30.71 16.46
CA THR A 887 9.15 29.63 16.82
C THR A 887 9.55 28.36 16.09
N MET A 888 9.67 27.24 16.79
CA MET A 888 9.93 25.91 16.23
C MET A 888 9.01 24.88 16.86
N GLY A 889 8.48 23.94 16.07
CA GLY A 889 7.69 22.80 16.54
C GLY A 889 6.17 23.03 16.56
N GLY A 890 5.39 22.16 17.20
CA GLY A 890 3.92 22.09 17.02
C GLY A 890 3.06 23.30 17.45
N SER A 891 3.63 24.43 17.89
CA SER A 891 2.88 25.64 18.25
C SER A 891 2.77 26.60 17.05
N PHE A 892 1.84 26.35 16.12
CA PHE A 892 1.55 27.24 14.98
C PHE A 892 0.05 27.45 14.77
#